data_AF-W2SAZ2-F1
#
_entry.id   AF-W2SAZ2-F1
#
_cell.length_a   1.000
_cell.length_b   1.000
_cell.length_c   1.000
_cell.angle_alpha   90.00
_cell.angle_beta   90.00
_cell.angle_gamma   90.00
#
_symmetry.space_group_name_H-M   'P 1'
#
loop_
_entity.id
_entity.type
_entity.pdbx_description
1 polymer ?
#
loop_
_entity_poly.entity_id
_entity_poly.type
_entity_poly.pdbx_seq_one_letter_code
_entity_poly.pdbx_strand_id
1 'polypeptide(L)'
;MASAVVAAAPHSVPPLPLSRIPRVRPPRFLPGQPRDDQLPQPEGSVPSSHVWTQGKWRNRASNAVSDRRKVVSQQVKKAIEKRYHGLNIYAYYHLLTKQVVYSLTRHMQSGQVMPQLVYHGKKTVPATLRRDVWRPYFSIHFPENDGGRQAGLKAYQRLREFSLRRQLDPQQESLMTTQEDIDKAIRKAGDPFEVRERYVDHDVKGRKVLRAPLLGFKLPKRIRARKLMNQKASSVADTSFVLGLAMEQLEKLFATRYNAQHRLASVTKGRLQGLGVRGRKRLRAIRAEEEEKELQIAQRQDLASEANISKGMVPLDRHIARRLSTEVNGAVVEDESVNRLVDAAPAEKGYDNVDCEIQVLWADMRDGTYAETWPEGVFHGELQPAATSKSAEMHVVQMGYKDADGEMVSTQRQRVNVVSGSTVHVHGLEKPRNFKTFQEILALQSEQRRENRTEELKHQAVERRRKTLVKLYSDISRAEARIATIQDLHEKDVLGISLDQSDQNLLAEREKNQALLDTLTAERERQEMQYPEESIIAEKTAKLRQMVKDVRSLDKKAVATRNESNRADTLTGSLNQDQISGRGSQEPVASAQQPTQDLDHELRHLEQANPTDYAAARDFVSNPPSEEREREVVMALVEKQLALLSKQAVNTEAVLPNEHQGLWGRVKGWIGR
;
A
#
# COMPACT_ATOMS: atom_id res chain seq x y z
N MET A 1 76.46 -36.36 -13.17
CA MET A 1 76.49 -37.68 -13.82
C MET A 1 75.12 -37.96 -14.41
N ALA A 2 75.08 -38.04 -15.74
CA ALA A 2 74.03 -38.59 -16.62
C ALA A 2 72.58 -38.06 -16.54
N SER A 3 72.23 -37.20 -17.52
CA SER A 3 71.15 -37.45 -18.50
C SER A 3 70.56 -36.13 -18.99
N ALA A 4 71.22 -35.54 -19.97
CA ALA A 4 70.65 -34.57 -20.89
C ALA A 4 70.95 -35.06 -22.30
N VAL A 5 70.08 -34.71 -23.26
CA VAL A 5 70.04 -35.14 -24.67
C VAL A 5 69.18 -36.39 -24.88
N VAL A 6 67.92 -36.18 -25.29
CA VAL A 6 67.27 -36.80 -26.47
C VAL A 6 65.96 -36.04 -26.75
N ALA A 7 65.66 -35.85 -28.04
CA ALA A 7 64.39 -35.47 -28.66
C ALA A 7 64.06 -33.97 -28.80
N ALA A 8 64.85 -33.29 -29.64
CA ALA A 8 64.30 -32.25 -30.52
C ALA A 8 63.91 -32.90 -31.85
N ALA A 9 62.63 -33.17 -32.06
CA ALA A 9 62.06 -33.54 -33.36
C ALA A 9 60.96 -32.52 -33.73
N PRO A 10 61.07 -31.78 -34.84
CA PRO A 10 60.03 -30.87 -35.30
C PRO A 10 59.03 -31.65 -36.15
N HIS A 11 57.98 -32.17 -35.52
CA HIS A 11 56.77 -32.63 -36.23
C HIS A 11 55.62 -31.66 -35.97
N SER A 12 55.77 -30.42 -36.40
CA SER A 12 54.63 -29.51 -36.57
C SER A 12 54.28 -29.45 -38.05
N VAL A 13 53.51 -30.43 -38.52
CA VAL A 13 52.74 -30.24 -39.76
C VAL A 13 51.70 -29.17 -39.43
N PRO A 14 51.72 -27.98 -40.06
CA PRO A 14 50.68 -26.99 -39.83
C PRO A 14 49.33 -27.61 -40.21
N PRO A 15 48.28 -27.51 -39.37
CA PRO A 15 46.98 -28.05 -39.70
C PRO A 15 46.53 -27.42 -41.02
N LEU A 16 46.30 -28.26 -42.03
CA LEU A 16 45.76 -27.83 -43.31
C LEU A 16 44.49 -27.02 -43.03
N PRO A 17 44.36 -25.80 -43.59
CA PRO A 17 43.15 -25.02 -43.43
C PRO A 17 42.01 -25.80 -44.08
N LEU A 18 41.19 -26.48 -43.27
CA LEU A 18 39.93 -27.03 -43.72
C LEU A 18 39.19 -25.90 -44.44
N SER A 19 38.91 -26.10 -45.73
CA SER A 19 38.16 -25.15 -46.53
C SER A 19 36.89 -24.82 -45.75
N ARG A 20 36.64 -23.53 -45.51
CA ARG A 20 35.44 -23.08 -44.81
C ARG A 20 34.26 -23.52 -45.67
N ILE A 21 33.67 -24.67 -45.34
CA ILE A 21 32.42 -25.12 -45.93
C ILE A 21 31.48 -23.92 -45.80
N PRO A 22 30.98 -23.34 -46.90
CA PRO A 22 30.10 -22.21 -46.82
C PRO A 22 28.94 -22.66 -45.95
N ARG A 23 28.72 -21.99 -44.81
CA ARG A 23 27.56 -22.26 -43.96
C ARG A 23 26.35 -21.99 -44.82
N VAL A 24 25.80 -23.04 -45.45
CA VAL A 24 24.57 -23.00 -46.21
C VAL A 24 23.54 -22.52 -45.20
N ARG A 25 23.14 -21.25 -45.33
CA ARG A 25 22.13 -20.68 -44.46
C ARG A 25 20.88 -21.52 -44.72
N PRO A 26 20.20 -22.03 -43.68
CA PRO A 26 18.94 -22.74 -43.89
C PRO A 26 18.02 -21.84 -44.74
N PRO A 27 17.24 -22.42 -45.66
CA PRO A 27 16.39 -21.66 -46.57
C PRO A 27 15.58 -20.65 -45.75
N ARG A 28 15.68 -19.37 -46.11
CA ARG A 28 14.89 -18.32 -45.47
C ARG A 28 13.43 -18.61 -45.79
N PHE A 29 12.60 -18.77 -44.76
CA PHE A 29 11.16 -18.83 -44.92
C PHE A 29 10.68 -17.62 -45.74
N LEU A 30 9.82 -17.89 -46.73
CA LEU A 30 9.18 -16.82 -47.49
C LEU A 30 8.29 -15.99 -46.55
N PRO A 31 8.22 -14.66 -46.73
CA PRO A 31 7.31 -13.82 -45.95
C PRO A 31 5.88 -14.34 -46.09
N GLY A 32 5.21 -14.63 -44.98
CA GLY A 32 3.81 -15.10 -44.95
C GLY A 32 3.63 -16.62 -44.85
N GLN A 33 4.66 -17.45 -45.02
CA GLN A 33 4.54 -18.87 -44.69
C GLN A 33 4.53 -19.05 -43.16
N PRO A 34 3.50 -19.70 -42.58
CA PRO A 34 3.49 -20.01 -41.16
C PRO A 34 4.68 -20.91 -40.86
N ARG A 35 5.44 -20.56 -39.82
CA ARG A 35 6.52 -21.45 -39.37
C ARG A 35 5.89 -22.73 -38.84
N ASP A 36 6.51 -23.88 -39.08
CA ASP A 36 6.08 -25.16 -38.48
C ASP A 36 5.90 -25.05 -36.95
N ASP A 37 6.66 -24.16 -36.31
CA ASP A 37 6.59 -23.85 -34.89
C ASP A 37 5.32 -23.11 -34.43
N GLN A 38 4.53 -22.59 -35.36
CA GLN A 38 3.33 -21.78 -35.12
C GLN A 38 2.04 -22.54 -35.46
N LEU A 39 2.12 -23.80 -35.89
CA LEU A 39 0.93 -24.59 -36.17
C LEU A 39 0.12 -24.78 -34.88
N PRO A 40 -1.18 -24.44 -34.89
CA PRO A 40 -2.04 -24.64 -33.73
C PRO A 40 -2.08 -26.12 -33.38
N GLN A 41 -2.30 -26.41 -32.10
CA GLN A 41 -2.49 -27.78 -31.65
C GLN A 41 -3.72 -28.38 -32.36
N PRO A 42 -3.60 -29.56 -32.98
CA PRO A 42 -4.74 -30.21 -33.63
C PRO A 42 -5.80 -30.55 -32.59
N GLU A 43 -7.07 -30.40 -32.96
CA GLU A 43 -8.21 -30.80 -32.13
C GLU A 43 -8.17 -32.33 -31.90
N GLY A 44 -8.20 -32.78 -30.64
CA GLY A 44 -8.15 -34.20 -30.30
C GLY A 44 -7.64 -34.50 -28.88
N SER A 45 -7.68 -35.78 -28.49
CA SER A 45 -7.20 -36.25 -27.18
C SER A 45 -5.69 -36.12 -27.05
N VAL A 46 -5.25 -35.40 -26.01
CA VAL A 46 -3.83 -35.19 -25.70
C VAL A 46 -3.16 -36.51 -25.30
N PRO A 47 -2.11 -36.97 -26.00
CA PRO A 47 -1.37 -38.15 -25.56
C PRO A 47 -0.66 -37.87 -24.23
N SER A 48 -0.90 -38.72 -23.22
CA SER A 48 -0.48 -38.47 -21.82
C SER A 48 1.02 -38.21 -21.63
N SER A 49 1.88 -38.86 -22.43
CA SER A 49 3.35 -38.77 -22.34
C SER A 49 3.98 -37.75 -23.30
N HIS A 50 3.18 -37.09 -24.13
CA HIS A 50 3.66 -36.16 -25.15
C HIS A 50 3.25 -34.72 -24.83
N VAL A 51 3.98 -33.79 -25.42
CA VAL A 51 3.75 -32.36 -25.33
C VAL A 51 3.80 -31.78 -26.73
N TRP A 52 2.88 -30.87 -27.03
CA TRP A 52 2.87 -30.19 -28.32
C TRP A 52 4.03 -29.20 -28.39
N THR A 53 4.98 -29.41 -29.30
CA THR A 53 6.16 -28.54 -29.45
C THR A 53 6.66 -28.58 -30.90
N GLN A 54 6.83 -27.41 -31.51
CA GLN A 54 7.27 -27.26 -32.91
C GLN A 54 6.32 -27.95 -33.91
N GLY A 55 5.01 -27.77 -33.74
CA GLY A 55 4.00 -28.34 -34.64
C GLY A 55 3.86 -29.86 -34.60
N LYS A 56 4.45 -30.55 -33.62
CA LYS A 56 4.39 -32.01 -33.48
C LYS A 56 4.25 -32.43 -32.02
N TRP A 57 3.61 -33.58 -31.80
CA TRP A 57 3.64 -34.28 -30.52
C TRP A 57 5.05 -34.83 -30.29
N ARG A 58 5.71 -34.40 -29.21
CA ARG A 58 7.04 -34.88 -28.84
C ARG A 58 7.02 -35.45 -27.42
N ASN A 59 7.81 -36.47 -27.17
CA ASN A 59 7.99 -37.02 -25.83
C ASN A 59 8.48 -35.91 -24.88
N ARG A 60 7.94 -35.87 -23.66
CA ARG A 60 8.31 -34.93 -22.59
C ARG A 60 9.82 -34.85 -22.31
N ALA A 61 10.56 -35.93 -22.53
CA ALA A 61 12.00 -36.02 -22.34
C ALA A 61 12.83 -35.48 -23.53
N SER A 62 12.21 -35.08 -24.64
CA SER A 62 12.89 -34.60 -25.84
C SER A 62 13.63 -33.27 -25.59
N ASN A 63 14.82 -33.10 -26.18
CA ASN A 63 15.58 -31.85 -26.14
C ASN A 63 14.76 -30.65 -26.64
N ALA A 64 13.94 -30.84 -27.67
CA ALA A 64 13.06 -29.77 -28.18
C ALA A 64 12.04 -29.29 -27.14
N VAL A 65 11.50 -30.21 -26.32
CA VAL A 65 10.60 -29.89 -25.22
C VAL A 65 11.36 -29.17 -24.10
N SER A 66 12.57 -29.62 -23.77
CA SER A 66 13.45 -28.94 -22.80
C SER A 66 13.79 -27.51 -23.23
N ASP A 67 14.14 -27.29 -24.49
CA ASP A 67 14.49 -25.96 -25.00
C ASP A 67 13.26 -25.05 -25.06
N ARG A 68 12.12 -25.57 -25.52
CA ARG A 68 10.85 -24.84 -25.46
C ARG A 68 10.47 -24.50 -24.03
N ARG A 69 10.64 -25.41 -23.08
CA ARG A 69 10.40 -25.18 -21.64
C ARG A 69 11.24 -24.02 -21.14
N LYS A 70 12.54 -23.98 -21.45
CA LYS A 70 13.42 -22.87 -21.07
C LYS A 70 12.93 -21.54 -21.65
N VAL A 71 12.57 -21.51 -22.92
CA VAL A 71 12.06 -20.28 -23.58
C VAL A 71 10.75 -19.81 -22.95
N VAL A 72 9.77 -20.69 -22.79
CA VAL A 72 8.47 -20.38 -22.16
C VAL A 72 8.69 -19.89 -20.74
N SER A 73 9.51 -20.59 -19.95
CA SER A 73 9.81 -20.20 -18.57
C SER A 73 10.49 -18.84 -18.49
N GLN A 74 11.39 -18.51 -19.42
CA GLN A 74 11.98 -17.16 -19.50
C GLN A 74 10.96 -16.10 -19.90
N GLN A 75 10.03 -16.41 -20.81
CA GLN A 75 8.97 -15.49 -21.22
C GLN A 75 7.99 -15.19 -20.07
N VAL A 76 7.54 -16.23 -19.39
CA VAL A 76 6.68 -16.14 -18.21
C VAL A 76 7.39 -15.34 -17.12
N LYS A 77 8.65 -15.68 -16.83
CA LYS A 77 9.46 -14.95 -15.86
C LYS A 77 9.56 -13.46 -16.22
N LYS A 78 9.85 -13.12 -17.47
CA LYS A 78 9.90 -11.71 -17.92
C LYS A 78 8.53 -11.01 -17.82
N ALA A 79 7.44 -11.72 -18.08
CA ALA A 79 6.08 -11.18 -18.00
C ALA A 79 5.67 -10.90 -16.54
N ILE A 80 5.99 -11.81 -15.62
CA ILE A 80 5.76 -11.65 -14.19
C ILE A 80 6.68 -10.57 -13.62
N GLU A 81 7.99 -10.62 -13.93
CA GLU A 81 8.93 -9.56 -13.55
C GLU A 81 8.36 -8.21 -14.05
N LYS A 82 7.95 -8.07 -15.32
CA LYS A 82 7.37 -6.80 -15.81
C LYS A 82 6.14 -6.31 -15.01
N ARG A 83 5.27 -7.20 -14.54
CA ARG A 83 4.07 -6.85 -13.77
C ARG A 83 4.39 -6.42 -12.35
N TYR A 84 5.28 -7.15 -11.66
CA TYR A 84 5.59 -6.93 -10.24
C TYR A 84 6.89 -6.17 -9.99
N HIS A 85 7.64 -5.82 -11.04
CA HIS A 85 8.94 -5.14 -10.91
C HIS A 85 8.77 -3.76 -10.32
N GLY A 86 9.35 -3.54 -9.14
CA GLY A 86 9.23 -2.27 -8.41
C GLY A 86 8.10 -2.25 -7.39
N LEU A 87 7.20 -3.24 -7.37
CA LEU A 87 6.20 -3.35 -6.30
C LEU A 87 6.83 -3.82 -4.98
N ASN A 88 7.86 -4.65 -5.08
CA ASN A 88 8.52 -5.23 -3.92
C ASN A 88 10.02 -4.88 -3.92
N ILE A 89 10.50 -4.36 -2.80
CA ILE A 89 11.94 -4.13 -2.55
C ILE A 89 12.36 -5.03 -1.39
N TYR A 90 13.46 -5.74 -1.56
CA TYR A 90 14.03 -6.63 -0.56
C TYR A 90 15.39 -6.12 -0.11
N ALA A 91 15.59 -5.96 1.19
CA ALA A 91 16.88 -5.65 1.77
C ALA A 91 17.48 -6.91 2.41
N TYR A 92 18.78 -7.12 2.17
CA TYR A 92 19.56 -8.18 2.79
C TYR A 92 20.73 -7.57 3.52
N TYR A 93 21.08 -8.12 4.68
CA TYR A 93 22.25 -7.68 5.41
C TYR A 93 23.24 -8.82 5.61
N HIS A 94 24.52 -8.46 5.62
CA HIS A 94 25.61 -9.39 5.87
C HIS A 94 25.80 -9.55 7.39
N LEU A 95 25.80 -10.79 7.90
CA LEU A 95 25.83 -11.09 9.33
C LEU A 95 27.02 -10.48 10.07
N LEU A 96 28.22 -10.55 9.46
CA LEU A 96 29.46 -10.09 10.10
C LEU A 96 29.76 -8.60 9.85
N THR A 97 29.79 -8.15 8.59
CA THR A 97 30.14 -6.77 8.22
C THR A 97 28.99 -5.77 8.40
N LYS A 98 27.75 -6.26 8.54
CA LYS A 98 26.52 -5.44 8.64
C LYS A 98 26.29 -4.52 7.42
N GLN A 99 26.88 -4.87 6.27
CA GLN A 99 26.57 -4.23 4.99
C GLN A 99 25.16 -4.58 4.58
N VAL A 100 24.45 -3.64 3.96
CA VAL A 100 23.08 -3.82 3.51
C VAL A 100 23.03 -3.67 2.00
N VAL A 101 22.31 -4.57 1.34
CA VAL A 101 22.14 -4.58 -0.11
C VAL A 101 20.66 -4.69 -0.44
N TYR A 102 20.22 -3.92 -1.43
CA TYR A 102 18.84 -3.92 -1.90
C TYR A 102 18.68 -4.76 -3.17
N SER A 103 17.52 -5.37 -3.36
CA SER A 103 17.14 -6.08 -4.58
C SER A 103 15.66 -5.90 -4.87
N LEU A 104 15.30 -5.87 -6.15
CA LEU A 104 13.89 -5.90 -6.59
C LEU A 104 13.34 -7.33 -6.63
N THR A 105 14.16 -8.33 -6.32
CA THR A 105 13.76 -9.73 -6.30
C THR A 105 14.07 -10.40 -4.98
N ARG A 106 13.26 -11.41 -4.62
CA ARG A 106 13.42 -12.14 -3.35
C ARG A 106 14.67 -13.03 -3.30
N HIS A 107 15.22 -13.48 -4.42
CA HIS A 107 16.54 -14.11 -4.43
C HIS A 107 17.60 -13.06 -4.74
N MET A 108 18.76 -13.20 -4.10
CA MET A 108 19.89 -12.34 -4.35
C MET A 108 20.63 -12.78 -5.63
N GLN A 109 20.70 -11.90 -6.63
CA GLN A 109 21.47 -12.13 -7.85
C GLN A 109 22.87 -11.51 -7.73
N SER A 110 23.93 -12.31 -7.91
CA SER A 110 25.32 -11.82 -7.79
C SER A 110 25.59 -10.60 -8.68
N GLY A 111 25.05 -10.57 -9.91
CA GLY A 111 25.24 -9.44 -10.84
C GLY A 111 24.59 -8.13 -10.37
N GLN A 112 23.55 -8.17 -9.54
CA GLN A 112 22.88 -6.98 -9.01
C GLN A 112 23.41 -6.57 -7.63
N VAL A 113 23.83 -7.55 -6.82
CA VAL A 113 24.26 -7.37 -5.43
C VAL A 113 25.70 -6.91 -5.35
N MET A 114 26.61 -7.55 -6.08
CA MET A 114 28.05 -7.26 -6.00
C MET A 114 28.42 -5.80 -6.32
N PRO A 115 27.81 -5.13 -7.33
CA PRO A 115 28.11 -3.73 -7.62
C PRO A 115 27.69 -2.74 -6.52
N GLN A 116 26.86 -3.16 -5.56
CA GLN A 116 26.45 -2.30 -4.43
C GLN A 116 27.50 -2.29 -3.30
N LEU A 117 28.45 -3.23 -3.31
CA LEU A 117 29.49 -3.35 -2.30
C LEU A 117 30.70 -2.50 -2.70
N VAL A 118 30.81 -1.32 -2.09
CA VAL A 118 31.96 -0.41 -2.32
C VAL A 118 33.22 -1.00 -1.68
N TYR A 119 34.35 -0.84 -2.37
CA TYR A 119 35.65 -1.28 -1.87
C TYR A 119 36.16 -0.35 -0.76
N HIS A 120 36.20 -0.86 0.47
CA HIS A 120 36.74 -0.15 1.65
C HIS A 120 38.13 -0.67 2.09
N GLY A 121 38.74 -1.55 1.29
CA GLY A 121 40.04 -2.17 1.56
C GLY A 121 40.06 -3.70 1.40
N LYS A 122 41.21 -4.32 1.68
CA LYS A 122 41.37 -5.78 1.54
C LYS A 122 40.34 -6.54 2.40
N LYS A 123 39.71 -7.57 1.82
CA LYS A 123 38.68 -8.42 2.46
C LYS A 123 37.37 -7.69 2.86
N THR A 124 37.08 -6.53 2.26
CA THR A 124 35.82 -5.81 2.51
C THR A 124 34.72 -6.21 1.52
N VAL A 125 35.09 -6.55 0.28
CA VAL A 125 34.19 -7.06 -0.74
C VAL A 125 34.46 -8.56 -0.91
N PRO A 126 33.45 -9.44 -0.76
CA PRO A 126 33.63 -10.87 -0.99
C PRO A 126 33.87 -11.16 -2.48
N ALA A 127 34.51 -12.27 -2.83
CA ALA A 127 34.69 -12.65 -4.25
C ALA A 127 33.38 -13.19 -4.86
N THR A 128 32.59 -13.90 -4.05
CA THR A 128 31.33 -14.53 -4.46
C THR A 128 30.27 -14.37 -3.38
N LEU A 129 29.00 -14.45 -3.78
CA LEU A 129 27.88 -14.31 -2.87
C LEU A 129 27.60 -15.61 -2.12
N ARG A 130 27.85 -15.60 -0.82
CA ARG A 130 27.72 -16.75 0.07
C ARG A 130 26.36 -16.77 0.79
N ARG A 131 25.52 -17.76 0.53
CA ARG A 131 24.12 -17.80 1.05
C ARG A 131 24.02 -17.86 2.57
N ASP A 132 25.00 -18.42 3.24
CA ASP A 132 25.05 -18.59 4.70
C ASP A 132 25.27 -17.29 5.48
N VAL A 133 25.90 -16.29 4.86
CA VAL A 133 26.32 -15.06 5.54
C VAL A 133 25.35 -13.91 5.33
N TRP A 134 24.45 -14.01 4.35
CA TRP A 134 23.45 -13.00 4.04
C TRP A 134 22.09 -13.43 4.58
N ARG A 135 21.43 -12.53 5.29
CA ARG A 135 20.07 -12.75 5.80
C ARG A 135 19.11 -11.69 5.28
N PRO A 136 17.83 -12.04 5.06
CA PRO A 136 16.78 -11.05 4.86
C PRO A 136 16.80 -10.05 6.01
N TYR A 137 16.71 -8.77 5.68
CA TYR A 137 16.68 -7.69 6.66
C TYR A 137 15.25 -7.18 6.83
N PHE A 138 14.70 -6.65 5.75
CA PHE A 138 13.31 -6.22 5.66
C PHE A 138 12.87 -6.27 4.19
N SER A 139 11.57 -6.25 3.95
CA SER A 139 10.99 -6.05 2.62
C SER A 139 9.97 -4.91 2.64
N ILE A 140 9.89 -4.18 1.54
CA ILE A 140 8.96 -3.08 1.33
C ILE A 140 8.01 -3.50 0.22
N HIS A 141 6.72 -3.33 0.46
CA HIS A 141 5.64 -3.67 -0.44
C HIS A 141 4.85 -2.40 -0.76
N PHE A 142 4.82 -2.04 -2.03
CA PHE A 142 4.05 -0.94 -2.58
C PHE A 142 2.69 -1.46 -3.06
N PRO A 143 1.66 -0.59 -3.11
CA PRO A 143 0.35 -0.99 -3.62
C PRO A 143 0.43 -1.47 -5.08
N GLU A 144 -0.40 -2.45 -5.47
CA GLU A 144 -0.36 -3.14 -6.77
C GLU A 144 -0.88 -2.30 -7.96
N ASN A 145 -0.73 -0.98 -7.88
CA ASN A 145 -1.10 -0.03 -8.91
C ASN A 145 0.15 0.48 -9.65
N ASP A 146 -0.04 1.01 -10.85
CA ASP A 146 1.10 1.51 -11.66
C ASP A 146 1.86 2.64 -10.95
N GLY A 147 1.15 3.44 -10.14
CA GLY A 147 1.73 4.45 -9.27
C GLY A 147 2.67 3.83 -8.24
N GLY A 148 2.23 2.80 -7.52
CA GLY A 148 3.04 2.00 -6.60
C GLY A 148 4.30 1.45 -7.26
N ARG A 149 4.17 0.89 -8.46
CA ARG A 149 5.28 0.35 -9.24
C ARG A 149 6.35 1.42 -9.55
N GLN A 150 5.92 2.58 -10.03
CA GLN A 150 6.84 3.69 -10.34
C GLN A 150 7.48 4.28 -9.09
N ALA A 151 6.69 4.46 -8.02
CA ALA A 151 7.17 4.96 -6.73
C ALA A 151 8.21 4.01 -6.14
N GLY A 152 7.98 2.69 -6.19
CA GLY A 152 8.92 1.70 -5.70
C GLY A 152 10.21 1.59 -6.53
N LEU A 153 10.16 1.75 -7.86
CA LEU A 153 11.39 1.84 -8.67
C LEU A 153 12.24 3.06 -8.32
N LYS A 154 11.60 4.22 -8.12
CA LYS A 154 12.28 5.45 -7.68
C LYS A 154 12.81 5.30 -6.26
N ALA A 155 12.06 4.67 -5.36
CA ALA A 155 12.48 4.38 -4.00
C ALA A 155 13.72 3.47 -3.99
N TYR A 156 13.70 2.38 -4.77
CA TYR A 156 14.85 1.49 -4.93
C TYR A 156 16.09 2.21 -5.45
N GLN A 157 15.93 3.08 -6.45
CA GLN A 157 17.02 3.91 -6.95
C GLN A 157 17.60 4.80 -5.85
N ARG A 158 16.74 5.54 -5.13
CA ARG A 158 17.14 6.47 -4.05
C ARG A 158 17.82 5.75 -2.90
N LEU A 159 17.31 4.60 -2.46
CA LEU A 159 17.92 3.79 -1.40
C LEU A 159 19.37 3.40 -1.76
N ARG A 160 19.61 3.04 -3.02
CA ARG A 160 20.95 2.71 -3.51
C ARG A 160 21.84 3.95 -3.59
N GLU A 161 21.31 5.08 -4.04
CA GLU A 161 22.03 6.35 -4.10
C GLU A 161 22.42 6.84 -2.70
N PHE A 162 21.52 6.76 -1.71
CA PHE A 162 21.81 7.11 -0.32
C PHE A 162 22.85 6.19 0.30
N SER A 163 22.70 4.86 0.11
CA SER A 163 23.70 3.89 0.57
C SER A 163 25.09 4.16 -0.04
N LEU A 164 25.14 4.50 -1.33
CA LEU A 164 26.39 4.84 -2.00
C LEU A 164 26.98 6.14 -1.46
N ARG A 165 26.16 7.19 -1.31
CA ARG A 165 26.59 8.50 -0.79
C ARG A 165 27.15 8.38 0.62
N ARG A 166 26.50 7.64 1.53
CA ARG A 166 27.00 7.42 2.90
C ARG A 166 28.35 6.72 2.95
N GLN A 167 28.63 5.87 1.95
CA GLN A 167 29.90 5.16 1.86
C GLN A 167 31.02 6.00 1.25
N LEU A 168 30.70 6.83 0.25
CA LEU A 168 31.68 7.65 -0.47
C LEU A 168 31.96 9.00 0.19
N ASP A 169 30.93 9.62 0.74
CA ASP A 169 30.97 10.93 1.39
C ASP A 169 30.32 10.87 2.79
N PRO A 170 30.91 10.11 3.73
CA PRO A 170 30.46 10.06 5.11
C PRO A 170 30.73 11.39 5.82
N GLN A 171 29.83 11.77 6.73
CA GLN A 171 30.04 12.92 7.62
C GLN A 171 31.38 12.74 8.37
N GLN A 172 32.22 13.78 8.36
CA GLN A 172 33.59 13.68 8.87
C GLN A 172 33.62 13.27 10.35
N GLU A 173 32.67 13.77 11.14
CA GLU A 173 32.48 13.44 12.56
C GLU A 173 32.30 11.94 12.80
N SER A 174 31.57 11.25 11.91
CA SER A 174 31.37 9.80 12.00
C SER A 174 32.67 9.01 11.84
N LEU A 175 33.67 9.57 11.15
CA LEU A 175 34.98 8.96 10.94
C LEU A 175 36.02 9.34 11.99
N MET A 176 35.66 10.23 12.91
CA MET A 176 36.50 10.56 14.06
C MET A 176 36.29 9.54 15.18
N THR A 177 37.30 9.44 16.02
CA THR A 177 37.27 8.62 17.22
C THR A 177 36.27 9.23 18.21
N THR A 178 35.22 8.48 18.54
CA THR A 178 34.24 8.86 19.56
C THR A 178 34.66 8.32 20.93
N GLN A 179 34.06 8.84 22.00
CA GLN A 179 34.29 8.32 23.35
C GLN A 179 33.99 6.82 23.45
N GLU A 180 32.93 6.35 22.78
CA GLU A 180 32.61 4.92 22.73
C GLU A 180 33.72 4.06 22.09
N ASP A 181 34.39 4.58 21.05
CA ASP A 181 35.46 3.85 20.38
C ASP A 181 36.68 3.71 21.32
N ILE A 182 36.93 4.72 22.16
CA ILE A 182 37.92 4.69 23.24
C ILE A 182 37.52 3.67 24.30
N ASP A 183 36.28 3.73 24.79
CA ASP A 183 35.78 2.82 25.82
C ASP A 183 35.81 1.36 25.34
N LYS A 184 35.46 1.10 24.07
CA LYS A 184 35.58 -0.22 23.43
C LYS A 184 37.04 -0.67 23.35
N ALA A 185 37.96 0.25 23.05
CA ALA A 185 39.39 -0.06 23.04
C ALA A 185 39.90 -0.40 24.45
N ILE A 186 39.49 0.37 25.46
CA ILE A 186 39.83 0.13 26.88
C ILE A 186 39.29 -1.23 27.34
N ARG A 187 37.99 -1.49 27.15
CA ARG A 187 37.36 -2.79 27.50
C ARG A 187 38.06 -3.99 26.85
N LYS A 188 38.55 -3.82 25.62
CA LYS A 188 39.28 -4.87 24.90
C LYS A 188 40.72 -5.03 25.37
N ALA A 189 41.34 -3.96 25.86
CA ALA A 189 42.73 -3.95 26.26
C ALA A 189 42.95 -4.51 27.68
N GLY A 190 41.90 -4.69 28.48
CA GLY A 190 41.94 -5.33 29.80
C GLY A 190 41.75 -4.31 30.93
N ASP A 191 42.37 -4.57 32.08
CA ASP A 191 42.27 -3.73 33.28
C ASP A 191 42.69 -2.27 32.97
N PRO A 192 41.84 -1.25 33.24
CA PRO A 192 42.12 0.14 32.90
C PRO A 192 43.48 0.68 33.37
N PHE A 193 44.06 0.10 34.43
CA PHE A 193 45.38 0.45 34.95
C PHE A 193 46.54 -0.07 34.08
N GLU A 194 46.55 -1.35 33.69
CA GLU A 194 47.59 -1.91 32.80
C GLU A 194 47.61 -1.22 31.42
N VAL A 195 46.42 -0.81 30.97
CA VAL A 195 46.23 -0.11 29.72
C VAL A 195 46.93 1.25 29.76
N ARG A 196 46.80 1.98 30.87
CA ARG A 196 47.44 3.30 31.08
C ARG A 196 48.97 3.18 31.22
N GLU A 197 49.47 2.12 31.84
CA GLU A 197 50.91 1.80 31.91
C GLU A 197 51.51 1.46 30.54
N ARG A 198 50.80 0.70 29.70
CA ARG A 198 51.24 0.45 28.30
C ARG A 198 51.17 1.68 27.40
N TYR A 199 50.55 2.78 27.85
CA TYR A 199 50.41 4.03 27.12
C TYR A 199 51.42 5.11 27.53
N VAL A 200 52.32 4.82 28.48
CA VAL A 200 53.45 5.68 28.83
C VAL A 200 54.73 4.88 28.60
N ASP A 201 55.24 4.86 27.37
CA ASP A 201 56.67 4.75 27.14
C ASP A 201 57.03 5.04 25.68
N HIS A 202 58.03 5.90 25.51
CA HIS A 202 58.72 6.09 24.25
C HIS A 202 59.55 4.84 23.96
N ASP A 203 59.33 4.23 22.80
CA ASP A 203 60.17 3.09 22.43
C ASP A 203 61.52 3.59 21.89
N VAL A 204 62.58 3.38 22.67
CA VAL A 204 63.99 3.46 22.24
C VAL A 204 64.33 2.31 21.27
N LYS A 205 63.43 1.32 21.06
CA LYS A 205 63.69 0.09 20.29
C LYS A 205 62.72 -0.21 19.14
N GLY A 206 61.87 0.73 18.72
CA GLY A 206 61.16 0.65 17.43
C GLY A 206 60.05 -0.41 17.30
N ARG A 207 59.41 -0.86 18.39
CA ARG A 207 58.19 -1.70 18.33
C ARG A 207 56.91 -0.84 18.38
N LYS A 208 55.84 -1.42 17.84
CA LYS A 208 54.53 -0.77 17.69
C LYS A 208 53.82 -0.68 19.04
N VAL A 209 54.01 0.44 19.73
CA VAL A 209 53.16 0.85 20.86
C VAL A 209 51.73 1.00 20.33
N LEU A 210 50.78 0.25 20.91
CA LEU A 210 49.36 0.52 20.70
C LEU A 210 49.15 1.94 21.23
N ARG A 211 48.74 2.90 20.39
CA ARG A 211 48.28 4.22 20.86
C ARG A 211 46.76 4.13 20.99
N ALA A 212 46.21 4.42 22.17
CA ALA A 212 44.78 4.65 22.29
C ALA A 212 44.42 5.76 21.30
N PRO A 213 43.34 5.59 20.53
CA PRO A 213 42.92 6.64 19.62
C PRO A 213 42.49 7.85 20.46
N LEU A 214 43.08 9.00 20.17
CA LEU A 214 42.73 10.27 20.82
C LEU A 214 41.34 10.72 20.32
N LEU A 215 40.54 11.30 21.22
CA LEU A 215 39.21 11.83 20.88
C LEU A 215 39.32 12.87 19.75
N GLY A 216 38.47 12.77 18.74
CA GLY A 216 38.47 13.71 17.59
C GLY A 216 39.52 13.41 16.51
N PHE A 217 40.40 12.43 16.69
CA PHE A 217 41.35 12.03 15.65
C PHE A 217 40.71 11.06 14.65
N LYS A 218 41.16 11.12 13.39
CA LYS A 218 40.70 10.24 12.31
C LYS A 218 40.94 8.76 12.67
N LEU A 219 39.89 7.95 12.59
CA LEU A 219 39.98 6.52 12.87
C LEU A 219 40.99 5.81 11.94
N PRO A 220 41.71 4.77 12.44
CA PRO A 220 42.55 3.92 11.60
C PRO A 220 41.78 3.30 10.44
N LYS A 221 42.43 3.16 9.27
CA LYS A 221 41.79 2.69 8.02
C LYS A 221 40.91 1.44 8.20
N ARG A 222 41.37 0.45 8.96
CA ARG A 222 40.63 -0.80 9.21
C ARG A 222 39.36 -0.60 10.04
N ILE A 223 39.41 0.26 11.06
CA ILE A 223 38.24 0.55 11.93
C ILE A 223 37.26 1.42 11.15
N ARG A 224 37.76 2.42 10.43
CA ARG A 224 36.98 3.26 9.53
C ARG A 224 36.19 2.45 8.50
N ALA A 225 36.87 1.53 7.81
CA ALA A 225 36.23 0.62 6.86
C ALA A 225 35.11 -0.19 7.53
N ARG A 226 35.32 -0.71 8.75
CA ARG A 226 34.28 -1.45 9.49
C ARG A 226 33.09 -0.56 9.87
N LYS A 227 33.34 0.68 10.27
CA LYS A 227 32.30 1.66 10.59
C LYS A 227 31.46 2.00 9.36
N LEU A 228 32.11 2.23 8.21
CA LEU A 228 31.45 2.48 6.91
C LEU A 228 30.67 1.28 6.35
N MET A 229 31.16 0.06 6.62
CA MET A 229 30.46 -1.16 6.23
C MET A 229 29.21 -1.41 7.08
N ASN A 230 29.13 -0.90 8.31
CA ASN A 230 27.98 -1.10 9.16
C ASN A 230 26.83 -0.15 8.77
N GLN A 231 25.93 -0.65 7.94
CA GLN A 231 24.85 0.11 7.31
C GLN A 231 23.47 -0.23 7.89
N LYS A 232 23.42 -1.08 8.92
CA LYS A 232 22.16 -1.63 9.44
C LYS A 232 21.19 -0.53 9.91
N ALA A 233 21.66 0.38 10.76
CA ALA A 233 20.83 1.49 11.24
C ALA A 233 20.60 2.55 10.15
N SER A 234 21.64 2.90 9.38
CA SER A 234 21.54 3.94 8.36
C SER A 234 20.58 3.57 7.24
N SER A 235 20.53 2.29 6.84
CA SER A 235 19.59 1.82 5.81
C SER A 235 18.13 1.92 6.25
N VAL A 236 17.84 1.75 7.55
CA VAL A 236 16.49 1.93 8.08
C VAL A 236 16.09 3.41 8.07
N ALA A 237 16.98 4.29 8.53
CA ALA A 237 16.76 5.73 8.45
C ALA A 237 16.61 6.22 6.99
N ASP A 238 17.41 5.69 6.07
CA ASP A 238 17.25 5.97 4.63
C ASP A 238 15.89 5.47 4.11
N THR A 239 15.43 4.33 4.62
CA THR A 239 14.14 3.76 4.23
C THR A 239 12.99 4.63 4.69
N SER A 240 12.94 5.05 5.95
CA SER A 240 11.85 5.93 6.42
C SER A 240 11.79 7.23 5.63
N PHE A 241 12.95 7.85 5.36
CA PHE A 241 13.04 9.06 4.55
C PHE A 241 12.58 8.86 3.10
N VAL A 242 13.06 7.79 2.44
CA VAL A 242 12.70 7.49 1.05
C VAL A 242 11.22 7.15 0.93
N LEU A 243 10.64 6.45 1.91
CA LEU A 243 9.22 6.14 1.92
C LEU A 243 8.38 7.40 2.04
N GLY A 244 8.76 8.37 2.88
CA GLY A 244 8.08 9.67 2.94
C GLY A 244 8.02 10.35 1.57
N LEU A 245 9.14 10.36 0.84
CA LEU A 245 9.18 10.89 -0.53
C LEU A 245 8.39 10.05 -1.55
N ALA A 246 8.25 8.74 -1.31
CA ALA A 246 7.49 7.85 -2.19
C ALA A 246 5.98 8.04 -1.97
N MET A 247 5.54 8.25 -0.74
CA MET A 247 4.15 8.54 -0.39
C MET A 247 3.69 9.88 -0.98
N GLU A 248 4.49 10.93 -0.83
CA GLU A 248 4.20 12.22 -1.47
C GLU A 248 4.07 12.09 -3.00
N GLN A 249 4.87 11.20 -3.62
CA GLN A 249 4.74 10.91 -5.04
C GLN A 249 3.47 10.14 -5.37
N LEU A 250 3.09 9.16 -4.54
CA LEU A 250 1.85 8.43 -4.70
C LEU A 250 0.65 9.37 -4.61
N GLU A 251 0.58 10.19 -3.56
CA GLU A 251 -0.48 11.20 -3.39
C GLU A 251 -0.57 12.14 -4.60
N LYS A 252 0.57 12.65 -5.08
CA LYS A 252 0.60 13.48 -6.29
C LYS A 252 0.09 12.73 -7.52
N LEU A 253 0.47 11.46 -7.68
CA LEU A 253 0.01 10.63 -8.81
C LEU A 253 -1.49 10.32 -8.70
N PHE A 254 -2.00 10.04 -7.49
CA PHE A 254 -3.43 9.83 -7.25
C PHE A 254 -4.22 11.10 -7.49
N ALA A 255 -3.79 12.25 -6.94
CA ALA A 255 -4.42 13.54 -7.19
C ALA A 255 -4.39 13.88 -8.68
N THR A 256 -3.27 13.64 -9.38
CA THR A 256 -3.17 13.86 -10.82
C THR A 256 -4.09 12.91 -11.59
N ARG A 257 -4.18 11.63 -11.22
CA ARG A 257 -5.04 10.64 -11.90
C ARG A 257 -6.51 10.91 -11.66
N TYR A 258 -6.91 11.25 -10.44
CA TYR A 258 -8.27 11.67 -10.09
C TYR A 258 -8.64 12.93 -10.89
N ASN A 259 -7.83 13.98 -10.79
CA ASN A 259 -8.02 15.20 -11.56
C ASN A 259 -7.97 14.96 -13.06
N ALA A 260 -7.15 14.01 -13.54
CA ALA A 260 -7.09 13.63 -14.94
C ALA A 260 -8.26 12.75 -15.37
N GLN A 261 -8.89 11.92 -14.53
CA GLN A 261 -10.11 11.21 -14.91
C GLN A 261 -11.28 12.20 -15.03
N HIS A 262 -11.41 13.11 -14.07
CA HIS A 262 -12.38 14.19 -14.09
C HIS A 262 -12.10 15.22 -15.20
N ARG A 263 -10.83 15.56 -15.45
CA ARG A 263 -10.43 16.40 -16.60
C ARG A 263 -10.48 15.64 -17.91
N LEU A 264 -10.17 14.35 -18.03
CA LEU A 264 -10.20 13.64 -19.30
C LEU A 264 -11.65 13.50 -19.76
N ALA A 265 -12.63 13.34 -18.86
CA ALA A 265 -14.05 13.41 -19.23
C ALA A 265 -14.43 14.74 -19.92
N SER A 266 -13.83 15.87 -19.50
CA SER A 266 -14.12 17.22 -20.05
C SER A 266 -13.14 17.68 -21.15
N VAL A 267 -11.87 17.34 -21.03
CA VAL A 267 -10.72 17.75 -21.86
C VAL A 267 -10.43 16.73 -22.96
N THR A 268 -10.75 15.43 -22.86
CA THR A 268 -10.61 14.57 -24.06
C THR A 268 -11.56 15.01 -25.16
N LYS A 269 -12.76 15.53 -24.85
CA LYS A 269 -13.61 16.19 -25.84
C LYS A 269 -12.92 17.41 -26.48
N GLY A 270 -12.35 18.33 -25.69
CA GLY A 270 -11.72 19.56 -26.22
C GLY A 270 -10.31 19.42 -26.81
N ARG A 271 -9.46 18.54 -26.27
CA ARG A 271 -8.05 18.34 -26.70
C ARG A 271 -7.93 17.36 -27.85
N LEU A 272 -8.85 16.38 -27.97
CA LEU A 272 -9.02 15.68 -29.25
C LEU A 272 -9.44 16.70 -30.30
N GLN A 273 -10.44 17.57 -30.04
CA GLN A 273 -10.87 18.61 -30.98
C GLN A 273 -9.72 19.49 -31.53
N GLY A 274 -8.76 19.91 -30.69
CA GLY A 274 -7.58 20.71 -31.12
C GLY A 274 -6.40 19.94 -31.73
N LEU A 275 -6.28 18.62 -31.52
CA LEU A 275 -5.28 17.80 -32.18
C LEU A 275 -5.76 17.46 -33.59
N GLY A 276 -5.01 17.90 -34.62
CA GLY A 276 -5.26 17.52 -36.01
C GLY A 276 -5.31 16.00 -36.19
N VAL A 277 -5.95 15.53 -37.27
CA VAL A 277 -6.24 14.11 -37.56
C VAL A 277 -5.02 13.20 -37.37
N ARG A 278 -3.81 13.67 -37.72
CA ARG A 278 -2.55 12.95 -37.56
C ARG A 278 -2.16 12.73 -36.09
N GLY A 279 -2.36 13.71 -35.21
CA GLY A 279 -2.06 13.59 -33.78
C GLY A 279 -2.97 12.58 -33.09
N ARG A 280 -4.27 12.59 -33.43
CA ARG A 280 -5.24 11.59 -32.95
C ARG A 280 -4.89 10.19 -33.42
N LYS A 281 -4.51 10.03 -34.70
CA LYS A 281 -4.10 8.73 -35.25
C LYS A 281 -2.87 8.18 -34.53
N ARG A 282 -1.87 9.03 -34.24
CA ARG A 282 -0.67 8.64 -33.47
C ARG A 282 -1.01 8.20 -32.05
N LEU A 283 -1.82 8.95 -31.31
CA LEU A 283 -2.20 8.58 -29.94
C LEU A 283 -3.01 7.29 -29.91
N ARG A 284 -3.93 7.08 -30.86
CA ARG A 284 -4.65 5.80 -30.99
C ARG A 284 -3.72 4.64 -31.31
N ALA A 285 -2.73 4.86 -32.19
CA ALA A 285 -1.73 3.84 -32.50
C ALA A 285 -0.86 3.48 -31.29
N ILE A 286 -0.44 4.47 -30.50
CA ILE A 286 0.33 4.22 -29.26
C ILE A 286 -0.50 3.42 -28.26
N ARG A 287 -1.78 3.79 -28.04
CA ARG A 287 -2.67 3.04 -27.13
C ARG A 287 -2.93 1.62 -27.63
N ALA A 288 -3.19 1.45 -28.92
CA ALA A 288 -3.36 0.12 -29.51
C ALA A 288 -2.09 -0.74 -29.33
N GLU A 289 -0.90 -0.16 -29.51
CA GLU A 289 0.36 -0.85 -29.27
C GLU A 289 0.59 -1.18 -27.79
N GLU A 290 0.17 -0.30 -26.87
CA GLU A 290 0.19 -0.55 -25.41
C GLU A 290 -0.76 -1.68 -25.02
N GLU A 291 -2.01 -1.64 -25.50
CA GLU A 291 -3.03 -2.69 -25.30
C GLU A 291 -2.55 -4.04 -25.87
N GLU A 292 -1.99 -4.06 -27.09
CA GLU A 292 -1.40 -5.27 -27.68
C GLU A 292 -0.26 -5.83 -26.83
N LYS A 293 0.62 -4.96 -26.30
CA LYS A 293 1.70 -5.39 -25.40
C LYS A 293 1.15 -5.94 -24.09
N GLU A 294 0.10 -5.35 -23.53
CA GLU A 294 -0.56 -5.83 -22.32
C GLU A 294 -1.20 -7.20 -22.54
N LEU A 295 -1.92 -7.38 -23.65
CA LEU A 295 -2.46 -8.68 -24.04
C LEU A 295 -1.35 -9.72 -24.23
N GLN A 296 -0.22 -9.36 -24.85
CA GLN A 296 0.93 -10.27 -24.95
C GLN A 296 1.53 -10.64 -23.59
N ILE A 297 1.54 -9.72 -22.62
CA ILE A 297 2.02 -9.99 -21.26
C ILE A 297 1.03 -10.92 -20.55
N ALA A 298 -0.27 -10.65 -20.65
CA ALA A 298 -1.34 -11.47 -20.10
C ALA A 298 -1.28 -12.89 -20.67
N GLN A 299 -1.22 -13.04 -22.00
CA GLN A 299 -1.04 -14.34 -22.65
C GLN A 299 0.20 -15.09 -22.16
N ARG A 300 1.33 -14.38 -21.95
CA ARG A 300 2.55 -15.00 -21.40
C ARG A 300 2.41 -15.40 -19.93
N GLN A 301 1.56 -14.72 -19.15
CA GLN A 301 1.23 -15.12 -17.79
C GLN A 301 0.31 -16.34 -17.82
N ASP A 302 -0.67 -16.37 -18.72
CA ASP A 302 -1.57 -17.50 -18.89
C ASP A 302 -0.82 -18.78 -19.27
N LEU A 303 0.31 -18.71 -19.97
CA LEU A 303 1.20 -19.86 -20.24
C LEU A 303 1.66 -20.57 -18.96
N ALA A 304 1.60 -19.92 -17.80
CA ALA A 304 1.89 -20.52 -16.50
C ALA A 304 0.69 -21.24 -15.86
N SER A 305 -0.53 -21.09 -16.40
CA SER A 305 -1.77 -21.64 -15.81
C SER A 305 -1.89 -23.15 -15.94
N GLU A 306 -2.57 -23.77 -14.97
CA GLU A 306 -2.82 -25.22 -14.94
C GLU A 306 -3.63 -25.70 -16.15
N ALA A 307 -4.53 -24.85 -16.62
CA ALA A 307 -5.33 -25.09 -17.81
C ALA A 307 -4.47 -25.33 -19.06
N ASN A 308 -3.23 -24.84 -19.10
CA ASN A 308 -2.31 -25.11 -20.21
C ASN A 308 -1.56 -26.43 -20.03
N ILE A 309 -1.30 -26.86 -18.80
CA ILE A 309 -0.68 -28.17 -18.52
C ILE A 309 -1.65 -29.29 -18.90
N SER A 310 -2.94 -29.17 -18.57
CA SER A 310 -3.97 -30.14 -18.96
C SER A 310 -4.17 -30.22 -20.48
N LYS A 311 -3.96 -29.11 -21.19
CA LYS A 311 -4.02 -29.04 -22.66
C LYS A 311 -2.81 -29.64 -23.37
N GLY A 312 -1.82 -30.18 -22.63
CA GLY A 312 -0.61 -30.77 -23.23
C GLY A 312 0.44 -29.75 -23.65
N MET A 313 0.38 -28.52 -23.11
CA MET A 313 1.45 -27.53 -23.28
C MET A 313 2.66 -27.84 -22.40
N VAL A 314 3.79 -27.23 -22.76
CA VAL A 314 5.07 -27.43 -22.07
C VAL A 314 4.98 -26.83 -20.66
N PRO A 315 5.13 -27.64 -19.58
CA PRO A 315 5.13 -27.11 -18.22
C PRO A 315 6.37 -26.24 -18.00
N LEU A 316 6.26 -25.28 -17.07
CA LEU A 316 7.39 -24.43 -16.67
C LEU A 316 8.55 -25.25 -16.11
N ASP A 317 9.75 -24.68 -16.22
CA ASP A 317 10.91 -25.20 -15.52
C ASP A 317 10.69 -25.12 -14.01
N ARG A 318 10.90 -26.25 -13.32
CA ARG A 318 10.60 -26.40 -11.89
C ARG A 318 11.30 -25.34 -11.04
N HIS A 319 12.55 -25.02 -11.35
CA HIS A 319 13.30 -24.03 -10.58
C HIS A 319 12.77 -22.61 -10.83
N ILE A 320 12.37 -22.30 -12.06
CA ILE A 320 11.77 -21.00 -12.39
C ILE A 320 10.37 -20.88 -11.77
N ALA A 321 9.54 -21.91 -11.85
CA ALA A 321 8.20 -21.89 -11.27
C ALA A 321 8.24 -21.72 -9.75
N ARG A 322 9.10 -22.47 -9.04
CA ARG A 322 9.33 -22.29 -7.59
C ARG A 322 9.85 -20.88 -7.25
N ARG A 323 10.67 -20.30 -8.12
CA ARG A 323 11.14 -18.92 -7.92
C ARG A 323 9.98 -17.92 -8.08
N LEU A 324 9.18 -18.07 -9.13
CA LEU A 324 8.03 -17.21 -9.38
C LEU A 324 6.97 -17.32 -8.27
N SER A 325 6.74 -18.52 -7.72
CA SER A 325 5.84 -18.69 -6.57
C SER A 325 6.24 -17.85 -5.38
N THR A 326 7.53 -17.86 -5.07
CA THR A 326 8.04 -17.09 -3.94
C THR A 326 8.02 -15.58 -4.19
N GLU A 327 8.05 -15.14 -5.46
CA GLU A 327 8.00 -13.73 -5.84
C GLU A 327 6.57 -13.18 -5.83
N VAL A 328 5.57 -13.95 -6.29
CA VAL A 328 4.18 -13.47 -6.45
C VAL A 328 3.36 -13.62 -5.17
N ASN A 329 3.35 -14.81 -4.55
CA ASN A 329 2.44 -15.10 -3.43
C ASN A 329 3.15 -15.16 -2.07
N GLY A 330 4.49 -15.06 -2.05
CA GLY A 330 5.29 -15.17 -0.83
C GLY A 330 5.27 -16.56 -0.16
N ALA A 331 4.40 -17.48 -0.60
CA ALA A 331 4.29 -18.85 -0.12
C ALA A 331 5.27 -19.79 -0.82
N VAL A 332 5.97 -20.62 -0.02
CA VAL A 332 6.76 -21.75 -0.52
C VAL A 332 5.77 -22.87 -0.83
N VAL A 333 5.35 -22.97 -2.08
CA VAL A 333 4.41 -23.98 -2.54
C VAL A 333 5.15 -25.32 -2.73
N GLU A 334 4.62 -26.41 -2.17
CA GLU A 334 5.19 -27.77 -2.31
C GLU A 334 5.22 -28.26 -3.76
N ASP A 335 6.09 -29.24 -4.05
CA ASP A 335 6.44 -29.69 -5.40
C ASP A 335 5.26 -30.14 -6.27
N GLU A 336 4.19 -30.66 -5.69
CA GLU A 336 2.99 -31.05 -6.44
C GLU A 336 2.06 -29.86 -6.75
N SER A 337 2.22 -28.76 -6.00
CA SER A 337 1.37 -27.56 -6.09
C SER A 337 2.04 -26.40 -6.85
N VAL A 338 3.30 -26.53 -7.26
CA VAL A 338 4.05 -25.49 -8.02
C VAL A 338 3.35 -25.12 -9.34
N ASN A 339 2.46 -25.99 -9.84
CA ASN A 339 1.66 -25.70 -11.02
C ASN A 339 0.40 -24.84 -10.73
N ARG A 340 -0.08 -24.78 -9.49
CA ARG A 340 -1.29 -24.02 -9.04
C ARG A 340 -1.08 -22.51 -8.97
N LEU A 341 -0.02 -22.00 -9.60
CA LEU A 341 0.52 -20.67 -9.34
C LEU A 341 -0.27 -19.51 -9.95
N VAL A 342 -1.13 -19.80 -10.92
CA VAL A 342 -1.87 -18.77 -11.66
C VAL A 342 -3.30 -18.62 -11.16
N ASP A 343 -3.88 -19.67 -10.56
CA ASP A 343 -5.28 -19.66 -10.12
C ASP A 343 -5.46 -19.06 -8.72
N ALA A 344 -4.36 -18.87 -7.98
CA ALA A 344 -4.31 -18.04 -6.77
C ALA A 344 -3.89 -16.60 -7.12
N ALA A 345 -4.41 -16.05 -8.22
CA ALA A 345 -4.51 -14.60 -8.34
C ALA A 345 -5.19 -14.10 -7.05
N PRO A 346 -4.63 -13.10 -6.34
CA PRO A 346 -5.31 -12.55 -5.19
C PRO A 346 -6.70 -12.19 -5.69
N ALA A 347 -7.72 -12.84 -5.10
CA ALA A 347 -9.10 -12.59 -5.47
C ALA A 347 -9.25 -11.08 -5.59
N GLU A 348 -9.72 -10.62 -6.75
CA GLU A 348 -10.02 -9.21 -7.01
C GLU A 348 -11.09 -8.81 -5.99
N LYS A 349 -10.68 -8.56 -4.74
CA LYS A 349 -11.45 -7.80 -3.78
C LYS A 349 -11.62 -6.46 -4.46
N GLY A 350 -12.86 -6.01 -4.61
CA GLY A 350 -13.15 -4.70 -5.18
C GLY A 350 -12.39 -3.62 -4.39
N TYR A 351 -11.23 -3.22 -4.89
CA TYR A 351 -10.37 -2.19 -4.33
C TYR A 351 -10.80 -0.84 -4.91
N ASP A 352 -12.01 -0.41 -4.57
CA ASP A 352 -12.38 0.99 -4.74
C ASP A 352 -11.91 1.85 -3.54
N ASN A 353 -11.44 1.22 -2.44
CA ASN A 353 -10.64 1.88 -1.41
C ASN A 353 -9.15 1.72 -1.70
N VAL A 354 -8.64 2.79 -2.32
CA VAL A 354 -7.27 3.07 -2.72
C VAL A 354 -6.47 3.49 -1.49
N ASP A 355 -6.30 2.58 -0.54
CA ASP A 355 -5.47 2.89 0.61
C ASP A 355 -4.01 2.85 0.13
N CYS A 356 -3.36 4.02 0.17
CA CYS A 356 -2.00 4.29 -0.32
C CYS A 356 -0.92 3.66 0.58
N GLU A 357 -1.22 2.49 1.11
CA GLU A 357 -0.47 1.90 2.22
C GLU A 357 0.79 1.24 1.69
N ILE A 358 1.92 1.63 2.27
CA ILE A 358 3.19 0.98 2.04
C ILE A 358 3.47 0.08 3.23
N GLN A 359 3.66 -1.22 2.99
CA GLN A 359 3.95 -2.17 4.05
C GLN A 359 5.45 -2.47 4.12
N VAL A 360 6.03 -2.40 5.31
CA VAL A 360 7.40 -2.81 5.60
C VAL A 360 7.39 -4.02 6.53
N LEU A 361 7.90 -5.13 6.03
CA LEU A 361 8.01 -6.38 6.78
C LEU A 361 9.44 -6.55 7.31
N TRP A 362 9.60 -6.72 8.62
CA TRP A 362 10.88 -6.76 9.32
C TRP A 362 11.28 -8.16 9.75
N ALA A 363 12.54 -8.55 9.53
CA ALA A 363 13.07 -9.78 10.10
C ALA A 363 13.20 -9.71 11.64
N ASP A 364 13.41 -8.52 12.19
CA ASP A 364 13.32 -8.21 13.62
C ASP A 364 12.63 -6.85 13.78
N MET A 365 11.47 -6.82 14.43
CA MET A 365 10.68 -5.61 14.62
C MET A 365 11.45 -4.50 15.34
N ARG A 366 12.44 -4.86 16.16
CA ARG A 366 13.30 -3.87 16.85
C ARG A 366 14.13 -3.04 15.90
N ASP A 367 14.44 -3.57 14.71
CA ASP A 367 15.23 -2.82 13.74
C ASP A 367 14.45 -1.64 13.15
N GLY A 368 13.12 -1.65 13.22
CA GLY A 368 12.27 -0.52 12.84
C GLY A 368 12.47 0.73 13.70
N THR A 369 13.03 0.60 14.91
CA THR A 369 13.30 1.72 15.82
C THR A 369 14.59 2.47 15.50
N TYR A 370 15.35 2.04 14.50
CA TYR A 370 16.53 2.81 14.06
C TYR A 370 16.17 4.09 13.32
N ALA A 371 14.94 4.21 12.82
CA ALA A 371 14.42 5.47 12.31
C ALA A 371 13.77 6.25 13.46
N GLU A 372 14.04 7.55 13.50
CA GLU A 372 13.47 8.47 14.50
C GLU A 372 11.95 8.63 14.31
N THR A 373 11.51 8.77 13.06
CA THR A 373 10.12 8.88 12.67
C THR A 373 9.83 8.11 11.38
N TRP A 374 8.57 7.73 11.21
CA TRP A 374 8.04 7.09 10.01
C TRP A 374 6.91 7.95 9.43
N PRO A 375 6.72 7.95 8.10
CA PRO A 375 5.61 8.68 7.49
C PRO A 375 4.26 8.05 7.83
N GLU A 376 3.23 8.88 7.93
CA GLU A 376 1.84 8.44 8.12
C GLU A 376 1.40 7.57 6.94
N GLY A 377 0.94 6.34 7.21
CA GLY A 377 0.54 5.35 6.19
C GLY A 377 1.62 4.34 5.77
N VAL A 378 2.78 4.34 6.45
CA VAL A 378 3.68 3.18 6.44
C VAL A 378 3.27 2.19 7.54
N PHE A 379 2.97 0.95 7.15
CA PHE A 379 2.60 -0.12 8.07
C PHE A 379 3.77 -1.06 8.31
N HIS A 380 3.97 -1.45 9.56
CA HIS A 380 5.03 -2.38 9.94
C HIS A 380 4.46 -3.74 10.27
N GLY A 381 5.11 -4.79 9.78
CA GLY A 381 4.77 -6.17 10.11
C GLY A 381 6.01 -7.03 10.30
N GLU A 382 5.82 -8.24 10.83
CA GLU A 382 6.89 -9.22 10.91
C GLU A 382 7.08 -9.90 9.55
N LEU A 383 8.31 -9.90 9.06
CA LEU A 383 8.71 -10.70 7.91
C LEU A 383 8.69 -12.15 8.36
N GLN A 384 7.64 -12.89 7.96
CA GLN A 384 7.59 -14.32 8.23
C GLN A 384 8.91 -14.93 7.77
N PRO A 385 9.66 -15.61 8.66
CA PRO A 385 10.88 -16.29 8.28
C PRO A 385 10.43 -17.25 7.21
N ALA A 386 10.82 -16.97 5.95
CA ALA A 386 10.40 -17.76 4.80
C ALA A 386 10.64 -19.19 5.21
N ALA A 387 9.56 -19.94 5.45
CA ALA A 387 9.66 -21.27 5.96
C ALA A 387 10.54 -21.99 4.95
N THR A 388 11.81 -22.24 5.30
CA THR A 388 12.49 -23.41 4.80
C THR A 388 11.53 -24.50 5.19
N SER A 389 10.72 -24.93 4.23
CA SER A 389 9.67 -25.91 4.41
C SER A 389 10.30 -27.10 5.10
N LYS A 390 10.22 -27.11 6.43
CA LYS A 390 10.38 -28.31 7.23
C LYS A 390 9.18 -29.11 6.78
N SER A 391 9.44 -30.10 5.95
CA SER A 391 8.45 -31.02 5.44
C SER A 391 7.58 -31.48 6.61
N ALA A 392 6.31 -31.09 6.58
CA ALA A 392 5.31 -31.82 7.34
C ALA A 392 5.02 -33.06 6.50
N GLU A 393 5.85 -34.10 6.64
CA GLU A 393 5.52 -35.38 6.00
C GLU A 393 4.27 -35.93 6.69
N MET A 394 3.21 -36.07 5.91
CA MET A 394 1.94 -36.60 6.36
C MET A 394 2.07 -38.12 6.52
N HIS A 395 2.43 -38.58 7.71
CA HIS A 395 2.47 -40.01 8.00
C HIS A 395 1.09 -40.51 8.41
N VAL A 396 0.61 -41.53 7.70
CA VAL A 396 -0.52 -42.35 8.17
C VAL A 396 0.05 -43.36 9.15
N VAL A 397 -0.05 -43.07 10.44
CA VAL A 397 0.35 -44.02 11.48
C VAL A 397 -0.84 -44.93 11.75
N GLN A 398 -0.66 -46.22 11.50
CA GLN A 398 -1.64 -47.26 11.82
C GLN A 398 -1.32 -47.79 13.21
N MET A 399 -2.05 -47.31 14.23
CA MET A 399 -1.88 -47.81 15.60
C MET A 399 -2.82 -49.00 15.81
N GLY A 400 -2.24 -50.14 16.15
CA GLY A 400 -2.96 -51.33 16.57
C GLY A 400 -3.07 -51.38 18.09
N TYR A 401 -4.30 -51.41 18.60
CA TYR A 401 -4.55 -51.66 20.01
C TYR A 401 -4.64 -53.17 20.23
N LYS A 402 -3.79 -53.69 21.12
CA LYS A 402 -3.84 -55.07 21.59
C LYS A 402 -4.52 -55.13 22.96
N ASP A 403 -5.33 -56.14 23.19
CA ASP A 403 -5.88 -56.45 24.52
C ASP A 403 -4.83 -57.09 25.44
N ALA A 404 -5.22 -57.34 26.69
CA ALA A 404 -4.36 -57.91 27.72
C ALA A 404 -3.82 -59.30 27.37
N ASP A 405 -4.49 -60.01 26.46
CA ASP A 405 -4.11 -61.33 25.95
C ASP A 405 -3.21 -61.25 24.69
N GLY A 406 -2.96 -60.03 24.19
CA GLY A 406 -2.05 -59.77 23.08
C GLY A 406 -2.65 -59.90 21.68
N GLU A 407 -3.96 -60.08 21.57
CA GLU A 407 -4.70 -60.11 20.30
C GLU A 407 -5.04 -58.70 19.79
N MET A 408 -5.04 -58.52 18.47
CA MET A 408 -5.25 -57.22 17.84
C MET A 408 -6.75 -56.89 17.79
N VAL A 409 -7.22 -56.03 18.69
CA VAL A 409 -8.66 -55.68 18.84
C VAL A 409 -9.09 -54.60 17.85
N SER A 410 -8.23 -53.63 17.54
CA SER A 410 -8.57 -52.59 16.58
C SER A 410 -7.35 -51.93 15.96
N THR A 411 -7.47 -51.49 14.71
CA THR A 411 -6.47 -50.62 14.07
C THR A 411 -7.09 -49.29 13.72
N GLN A 412 -6.66 -48.23 14.42
CA GLN A 412 -7.07 -46.87 14.11
C GLN A 412 -5.99 -46.21 13.25
N ARG A 413 -6.38 -45.77 12.05
CA ARG A 413 -5.52 -44.95 11.19
C ARG A 413 -5.68 -43.49 11.59
N GLN A 414 -4.70 -42.96 12.31
CA GLN A 414 -4.63 -41.53 12.58
C GLN A 414 -3.69 -40.87 11.60
N ARG A 415 -4.15 -39.73 11.05
CA ARG A 415 -3.31 -38.83 10.27
C ARG A 415 -2.53 -37.99 11.27
N VAL A 416 -1.23 -38.20 11.35
CA VAL A 416 -0.36 -37.46 12.25
C VAL A 416 0.64 -36.68 11.40
N ASN A 417 0.66 -35.37 11.59
CA ASN A 417 1.68 -34.51 10.98
C ASN A 417 2.95 -34.67 11.81
N VAL A 418 3.90 -35.46 11.33
CA VAL A 418 5.18 -35.68 12.01
C VAL A 418 6.21 -34.74 11.40
N VAL A 419 6.75 -33.84 12.21
CA VAL A 419 7.86 -32.98 11.82
C VAL A 419 9.15 -33.74 12.09
N SER A 420 9.61 -34.56 11.14
CA SER A 420 10.90 -35.24 11.24
C SER A 420 12.03 -34.27 10.87
N GLY A 421 12.80 -33.82 11.85
CA GLY A 421 13.97 -32.99 11.63
C GLY A 421 15.26 -33.79 11.71
N SER A 422 16.03 -33.84 10.61
CA SER A 422 17.48 -34.00 10.74
C SER A 422 18.06 -32.66 11.23
N THR A 423 18.60 -32.68 12.44
CA THR A 423 19.06 -31.52 13.20
C THR A 423 20.22 -30.81 12.51
N VAL A 424 19.96 -29.79 11.69
CA VAL A 424 20.97 -28.75 11.42
C VAL A 424 20.99 -27.85 12.65
N HIS A 425 22.04 -28.01 13.46
CA HIS A 425 22.25 -27.25 14.68
C HIS A 425 22.24 -25.74 14.38
N VAL A 426 21.21 -25.06 14.85
CA VAL A 426 21.22 -23.60 15.03
C VAL A 426 21.68 -23.37 16.46
N HIS A 427 22.98 -23.14 16.63
CA HIS A 427 23.52 -22.70 17.92
C HIS A 427 23.00 -21.30 18.27
N GLY A 428 22.54 -21.15 19.51
CA GLY A 428 22.57 -19.86 20.22
C GLY A 428 21.25 -19.13 20.35
N LEU A 429 20.25 -19.71 21.01
CA LEU A 429 19.28 -18.95 21.79
C LEU A 429 19.10 -19.66 23.14
N GLU A 430 19.55 -18.99 24.21
CA GLU A 430 19.21 -19.35 25.57
C GLU A 430 17.68 -19.37 25.72
N LYS A 431 17.15 -20.48 26.25
CA LYS A 431 15.72 -20.66 26.45
C LYS A 431 15.26 -19.82 27.65
N PRO A 432 14.27 -18.91 27.51
CA PRO A 432 13.55 -18.45 28.68
C PRO A 432 12.76 -19.63 29.28
N ARG A 433 12.96 -19.86 30.58
CA ARG A 433 12.15 -20.77 31.40
C ARG A 433 10.77 -20.14 31.58
N ASN A 434 9.72 -20.94 31.35
CA ASN A 434 8.29 -20.73 31.63
C ASN A 434 7.43 -20.74 30.35
N PHE A 435 7.21 -21.94 29.80
CA PHE A 435 6.11 -22.13 28.85
C PHE A 435 4.82 -22.37 29.63
N LYS A 436 3.83 -21.50 29.41
CA LYS A 436 2.41 -21.85 29.51
C LYS A 436 2.11 -22.97 28.50
N THR A 437 1.26 -23.92 28.86
CA THR A 437 0.96 -25.08 28.02
C THR A 437 0.21 -24.65 26.75
N PHE A 438 0.37 -25.39 25.65
CA PHE A 438 -0.26 -25.08 24.35
C PHE A 438 -1.79 -24.88 24.43
N GLN A 439 -2.45 -25.56 25.38
CA GLN A 439 -3.88 -25.40 25.64
C GLN A 439 -4.22 -24.02 26.24
N GLU A 440 -3.36 -23.43 27.07
CA GLU A 440 -3.58 -22.10 27.65
C GLU A 440 -3.46 -21.00 26.58
N ILE A 441 -2.59 -21.18 25.58
CA ILE A 441 -2.45 -20.22 24.47
C ILE A 441 -3.71 -20.21 23.59
N LEU A 442 -4.28 -21.39 23.30
CA LEU A 442 -5.53 -21.49 22.55
C LEU A 442 -6.73 -20.93 23.33
N ALA A 443 -6.78 -21.17 24.64
CA ALA A 443 -7.81 -20.60 25.51
C ALA A 443 -7.77 -19.06 25.50
N LEU A 444 -6.59 -18.45 25.67
CA LEU A 444 -6.40 -17.00 25.63
C LEU A 444 -6.81 -16.39 24.29
N GLN A 445 -6.45 -17.03 23.16
CA GLN A 445 -6.87 -16.56 21.84
C GLN A 445 -8.39 -16.66 21.63
N SER A 446 -9.05 -17.64 22.25
CA SER A 446 -10.51 -17.79 22.16
C SER A 446 -11.25 -16.76 23.01
N GLU A 447 -10.72 -16.39 24.18
CA GLU A 447 -11.26 -15.34 25.04
C GLU A 447 -11.12 -13.97 24.38
N GLN A 448 -9.96 -13.67 23.81
CA GLN A 448 -9.75 -12.40 23.12
C GLN A 448 -10.67 -12.23 21.89
N ARG A 449 -11.00 -13.33 21.19
CA ARG A 449 -12.01 -13.30 20.12
C ARG A 449 -13.42 -13.06 20.64
N ARG A 450 -13.76 -13.55 21.83
CA ARG A 450 -15.07 -13.30 22.45
C ARG A 450 -15.19 -11.84 22.90
N GLU A 451 -14.15 -11.30 23.52
CA GLU A 451 -14.09 -9.89 23.93
C GLU A 451 -14.24 -8.95 22.73
N ASN A 452 -13.44 -9.18 21.67
CA ASN A 452 -13.55 -8.38 20.44
C ASN A 452 -14.96 -8.43 19.83
N ARG A 453 -15.62 -9.60 19.86
CA ARG A 453 -17.00 -9.75 19.36
C ARG A 453 -18.02 -9.02 20.23
N THR A 454 -17.81 -8.98 21.56
CA THR A 454 -18.70 -8.23 22.45
C THR A 454 -18.57 -6.73 22.26
N GLU A 455 -17.37 -6.23 22.03
CA GLU A 455 -17.14 -4.81 21.74
C GLU A 455 -17.73 -4.40 20.38
N GLU A 456 -17.60 -5.25 19.37
CA GLU A 456 -18.22 -5.01 18.05
C GLU A 456 -19.75 -4.92 18.16
N LEU A 457 -20.39 -5.80 18.95
CA LEU A 457 -21.84 -5.77 19.17
C LEU A 457 -22.28 -4.51 19.93
N LYS A 458 -21.49 -4.03 20.91
CA LYS A 458 -21.76 -2.76 21.60
C LYS A 458 -21.68 -1.58 20.62
N HIS A 459 -20.66 -1.53 19.78
CA HIS A 459 -20.51 -0.48 18.76
C HIS A 459 -21.68 -0.47 17.78
N GLN A 460 -22.09 -1.63 17.27
CA GLN A 460 -23.25 -1.75 16.38
C GLN A 460 -24.56 -1.30 17.04
N ALA A 461 -24.74 -1.56 18.35
CA ALA A 461 -25.92 -1.11 19.08
C ALA A 461 -25.98 0.42 19.21
N VAL A 462 -24.84 1.06 19.52
CA VAL A 462 -24.70 2.53 19.58
C VAL A 462 -25.01 3.15 18.21
N GLU A 463 -24.48 2.59 17.11
CA GLU A 463 -24.78 3.13 15.78
C GLU A 463 -26.26 3.07 15.40
N ARG A 464 -26.95 1.98 15.74
CA ARG A 464 -28.38 1.83 15.45
C ARG A 464 -29.20 2.89 16.19
N ARG A 465 -28.88 3.13 17.47
CA ARG A 465 -29.53 4.16 18.29
C ARG A 465 -29.28 5.57 17.78
N ARG A 466 -28.03 5.86 17.39
CA ARG A 466 -27.71 7.14 16.79
C ARG A 466 -28.48 7.38 15.49
N LYS A 467 -28.63 6.37 14.62
CA LYS A 467 -29.43 6.49 13.40
C LYS A 467 -30.90 6.80 13.70
N THR A 468 -31.48 6.19 14.74
CA THR A 468 -32.85 6.49 15.16
C THR A 468 -32.98 7.92 15.71
N LEU A 469 -32.02 8.38 16.51
CA LEU A 469 -31.98 9.75 17.01
C LEU A 469 -31.89 10.77 15.88
N VAL A 470 -30.95 10.60 14.94
CA VAL A 470 -30.80 11.52 13.79
C VAL A 470 -32.09 11.61 12.96
N LYS A 471 -32.78 10.48 12.81
CA LYS A 471 -34.08 10.44 12.14
C LYS A 471 -35.12 11.27 12.92
N LEU A 472 -35.24 11.07 14.24
CA LEU A 472 -36.15 11.83 15.10
C LEU A 472 -35.90 13.34 15.00
N TYR A 473 -34.66 13.81 15.12
CA TYR A 473 -34.33 15.23 14.96
C TYR A 473 -34.70 15.78 13.57
N SER A 474 -34.50 14.98 12.51
CA SER A 474 -34.90 15.38 11.16
C SER A 474 -36.41 15.39 10.95
N ASP A 475 -37.16 14.57 11.68
CA ASP A 475 -38.62 14.51 11.64
C ASP A 475 -39.22 15.70 12.38
N ILE A 476 -38.66 16.06 13.56
CA ILE A 476 -38.99 17.27 14.33
C ILE A 476 -38.78 18.52 13.48
N SER A 477 -37.59 18.69 12.90
CA SER A 477 -37.29 19.87 12.08
C SER A 477 -38.23 20.02 10.88
N ARG A 478 -38.67 18.91 10.28
CA ARG A 478 -39.68 18.93 9.21
C ARG A 478 -41.07 19.31 9.70
N ALA A 479 -41.46 18.83 10.89
CA ALA A 479 -42.75 19.18 11.49
C ALA A 479 -42.78 20.67 11.88
N GLU A 480 -41.70 21.20 12.47
CA GLU A 480 -41.53 22.62 12.79
C GLU A 480 -41.64 23.50 11.54
N ALA A 481 -40.92 23.14 10.46
CA ALA A 481 -41.00 23.87 9.19
C ALA A 481 -42.42 23.89 8.60
N ARG A 482 -43.15 22.78 8.70
CA ARG A 482 -44.56 22.71 8.28
C ARG A 482 -45.45 23.60 9.14
N ILE A 483 -45.29 23.58 10.45
CA ILE A 483 -46.06 24.44 11.35
C ILE A 483 -45.79 25.92 11.08
N ALA A 484 -44.54 26.30 10.83
CA ALA A 484 -44.18 27.67 10.44
C ALA A 484 -44.90 28.09 9.15
N THR A 485 -44.91 27.24 8.11
CA THR A 485 -45.66 27.54 6.87
C THR A 485 -47.16 27.67 7.11
N ILE A 486 -47.73 26.88 8.01
CA ILE A 486 -49.15 26.95 8.38
C ILE A 486 -49.45 28.25 9.15
N GLN A 487 -48.50 28.73 9.97
CA GLN A 487 -48.61 30.01 10.67
C GLN A 487 -48.60 31.18 9.69
N ASP A 488 -47.68 31.20 8.71
CA ASP A 488 -47.64 32.23 7.66
C ASP A 488 -48.95 32.26 6.84
N LEU A 489 -49.51 31.09 6.53
CA LEU A 489 -50.81 31.00 5.85
C LEU A 489 -51.96 31.51 6.72
N HIS A 490 -51.93 31.24 8.02
CA HIS A 490 -52.92 31.75 8.96
C HIS A 490 -52.86 33.28 9.07
N GLU A 491 -51.67 33.87 9.08
CA GLU A 491 -51.50 35.32 9.05
C GLU A 491 -52.06 35.94 7.76
N LYS A 492 -51.83 35.29 6.61
CA LYS A 492 -52.42 35.73 5.33
C LYS A 492 -53.96 35.67 5.34
N ASP A 493 -54.54 34.62 5.92
CA ASP A 493 -55.99 34.47 6.09
C ASP A 493 -56.57 35.60 6.96
N VAL A 494 -55.90 35.89 8.09
CA VAL A 494 -56.29 36.99 9.01
C VAL A 494 -56.21 38.35 8.32
N LEU A 495 -55.26 38.53 7.40
CA LEU A 495 -55.12 39.74 6.58
C LEU A 495 -56.12 39.81 5.41
N GLY A 496 -57.01 38.83 5.27
CA GLY A 496 -58.06 38.80 4.24
C GLY A 496 -57.55 38.49 2.84
N ILE A 497 -56.37 37.89 2.71
CA ILE A 497 -55.81 37.46 1.43
C ILE A 497 -56.46 36.12 1.05
N SER A 498 -57.06 36.07 -0.14
CA SER A 498 -57.71 34.85 -0.63
C SER A 498 -56.72 33.68 -0.68
N LEU A 499 -57.02 32.62 0.06
CA LEU A 499 -56.24 31.38 0.08
C LEU A 499 -56.77 30.37 -0.94
N ASP A 500 -55.87 29.63 -1.57
CA ASP A 500 -56.24 28.55 -2.48
C ASP A 500 -56.70 27.30 -1.70
N GLN A 501 -57.42 26.39 -2.37
CA GLN A 501 -57.92 25.16 -1.75
C GLN A 501 -56.81 24.30 -1.10
N SER A 502 -55.59 24.36 -1.65
CA SER A 502 -54.42 23.68 -1.08
C SER A 502 -54.01 24.26 0.28
N ASP A 503 -54.08 25.58 0.42
CA ASP A 503 -53.68 26.30 1.64
C ASP A 503 -54.72 26.10 2.74
N GLN A 504 -56.00 26.04 2.37
CA GLN A 504 -57.09 25.69 3.29
C GLN A 504 -56.96 24.27 3.82
N ASN A 505 -56.55 23.31 2.99
CA ASN A 505 -56.29 21.93 3.42
C ASN A 505 -55.10 21.86 4.39
N LEU A 506 -54.04 22.64 4.16
CA LEU A 506 -52.89 22.73 5.07
C LEU A 506 -53.26 23.35 6.43
N LEU A 507 -54.12 24.38 6.43
CA LEU A 507 -54.66 24.96 7.67
C LEU A 507 -55.51 23.96 8.45
N ALA A 508 -56.32 23.14 7.76
CA ALA A 508 -57.11 22.07 8.40
C ALA A 508 -56.23 20.96 9.01
N GLU A 509 -54.98 20.80 8.54
CA GLU A 509 -54.00 19.86 9.10
C GLU A 509 -53.18 20.42 10.26
N ARG A 510 -53.40 21.68 10.68
CA ARG A 510 -52.63 22.33 11.75
C ARG A 510 -52.61 21.52 13.05
N GLU A 511 -53.78 21.11 13.53
CA GLU A 511 -53.90 20.35 14.78
C GLU A 511 -53.19 18.98 14.70
N LYS A 512 -53.25 18.33 13.54
CA LYS A 512 -52.57 17.04 13.31
C LYS A 512 -51.05 17.19 13.29
N ASN A 513 -50.53 18.23 12.64
CA ASN A 513 -49.10 18.51 12.60
C ASN A 513 -48.56 18.97 13.96
N GLN A 514 -49.36 19.72 14.73
CA GLN A 514 -49.01 20.09 16.11
C GLN A 514 -48.94 18.87 17.02
N ALA A 515 -49.95 17.99 16.98
CA ALA A 515 -49.95 16.76 17.76
C ALA A 515 -48.76 15.84 17.37
N LEU A 516 -48.41 15.78 16.08
CA LEU A 516 -47.23 15.05 15.63
C LEU A 516 -45.95 15.64 16.22
N LEU A 517 -45.78 16.97 16.20
CA LEU A 517 -44.63 17.63 16.79
C LEU A 517 -44.51 17.29 18.29
N ASP A 518 -45.60 17.40 19.04
CA ASP A 518 -45.64 17.12 20.48
C ASP A 518 -45.26 15.65 20.80
N THR A 519 -45.67 14.70 19.94
CA THR A 519 -45.26 13.30 20.12
C THR A 519 -43.78 13.08 19.86
N LEU A 520 -43.22 13.73 18.83
CA LEU A 520 -41.81 13.59 18.47
C LEU A 520 -40.89 14.29 19.48
N THR A 521 -41.31 15.44 20.02
CA THR A 521 -40.56 16.14 21.08
C THR A 521 -40.56 15.33 22.37
N ALA A 522 -41.69 14.73 22.77
CA ALA A 522 -41.73 13.82 23.91
C ALA A 522 -40.85 12.57 23.72
N GLU A 523 -40.77 12.04 22.49
CA GLU A 523 -39.86 10.92 22.18
C GLU A 523 -38.39 11.36 22.23
N ARG A 524 -38.06 12.56 21.75
CA ARG A 524 -36.73 13.17 21.88
C ARG A 524 -36.32 13.32 23.34
N GLU A 525 -37.17 13.88 24.19
CA GLU A 525 -36.88 14.08 25.61
C GLU A 525 -36.61 12.74 26.34
N ARG A 526 -37.38 11.70 26.01
CA ARG A 526 -37.15 10.34 26.55
C ARG A 526 -35.79 9.79 26.13
N GLN A 527 -35.38 9.98 24.89
CA GLN A 527 -34.09 9.52 24.39
C GLN A 527 -32.91 10.35 24.93
N GLU A 528 -33.09 11.66 25.08
CA GLU A 528 -32.11 12.58 25.69
C GLU A 528 -31.84 12.22 27.16
N MET A 529 -32.87 11.87 27.93
CA MET A 529 -32.69 11.38 29.30
C MET A 529 -31.99 10.03 29.37
N GLN A 530 -32.22 9.16 28.38
CA GLN A 530 -31.65 7.81 28.38
C GLN A 530 -30.18 7.81 27.91
N TYR A 531 -29.82 8.68 26.95
CA TYR A 531 -28.49 8.73 26.31
C TYR A 531 -28.07 10.18 25.96
N PRO A 532 -27.64 10.98 26.94
CA PRO A 532 -27.39 12.42 26.72
C PRO A 532 -26.26 12.70 25.73
N GLU A 533 -25.18 11.91 25.73
CA GLU A 533 -24.04 12.11 24.83
C GLU A 533 -24.38 11.79 23.37
N GLU A 534 -25.12 10.70 23.12
CA GLU A 534 -25.53 10.29 21.76
C GLU A 534 -26.51 11.31 21.15
N SER A 535 -27.34 11.95 21.98
CA SER A 535 -28.34 12.93 21.55
C SER A 535 -27.72 14.23 21.07
N ILE A 536 -26.72 14.76 21.79
CA ILE A 536 -25.97 15.96 21.39
C ILE A 536 -25.30 15.75 20.02
N ILE A 537 -24.71 14.56 19.82
CA ILE A 537 -24.08 14.20 18.55
C ILE A 537 -25.15 14.14 17.45
N ALA A 538 -26.29 13.49 17.70
CA ALA A 538 -27.37 13.35 16.74
C ALA A 538 -27.97 14.70 16.32
N GLU A 539 -28.24 15.61 17.26
CA GLU A 539 -28.74 16.96 17.00
C GLU A 539 -27.82 17.74 16.06
N LYS A 540 -26.51 17.75 16.36
CA LYS A 540 -25.51 18.42 15.52
C LYS A 540 -25.45 17.82 14.12
N THR A 541 -25.49 16.49 13.99
CA THR A 541 -25.48 15.84 12.68
C THR A 541 -26.73 16.15 11.86
N ALA A 542 -27.90 16.27 12.50
CA ALA A 542 -29.15 16.62 11.84
C ALA A 542 -29.12 18.08 11.35
N LYS A 543 -28.61 19.00 12.19
CA LYS A 543 -28.43 20.42 11.82
C LYS A 543 -27.50 20.59 10.62
N LEU A 544 -26.37 19.88 10.61
CA LEU A 544 -25.42 19.93 9.49
C LEU A 544 -26.04 19.39 8.19
N ARG A 545 -26.82 18.29 8.26
CA ARG A 545 -27.54 17.76 7.09
C ARG A 545 -28.57 18.74 6.55
N GLN A 546 -29.25 19.48 7.43
CA GLN A 546 -30.20 20.51 7.01
C GLN A 546 -29.48 21.66 6.30
N MET A 547 -28.38 22.17 6.87
CA MET A 547 -27.56 23.21 6.23
C MET A 547 -27.06 22.78 4.83
N VAL A 548 -26.62 21.54 4.67
CA VAL A 548 -26.20 21.02 3.36
C VAL A 548 -27.36 20.99 2.36
N LYS A 549 -28.58 20.66 2.79
CA LYS A 549 -29.77 20.71 1.91
C LYS A 549 -30.09 22.14 1.50
N ASP A 550 -30.01 23.09 2.44
CA ASP A 550 -30.31 24.49 2.19
C ASP A 550 -29.31 25.08 1.19
N VAL A 551 -28.01 24.85 1.38
CA VAL A 551 -26.96 25.25 0.43
C VAL A 551 -27.19 24.64 -0.95
N ARG A 552 -27.53 23.34 -1.05
CA ARG A 552 -27.86 22.71 -2.35
C ARG A 552 -29.09 23.32 -3.01
N SER A 553 -30.07 23.75 -2.23
CA SER A 553 -31.28 24.38 -2.76
C SER A 553 -30.98 25.79 -3.31
N LEU A 554 -30.12 26.55 -2.63
CA LEU A 554 -29.66 27.86 -3.07
C LEU A 554 -28.80 27.76 -4.34
N ASP A 555 -27.88 26.80 -4.40
CA ASP A 555 -27.09 26.53 -5.61
C ASP A 555 -27.98 26.17 -6.80
N LYS A 556 -29.01 25.33 -6.59
CA LYS A 556 -29.97 25.00 -7.64
C LYS A 556 -30.74 26.23 -8.13
N LYS A 557 -31.17 27.12 -7.22
CA LYS A 557 -31.83 28.39 -7.56
C LYS A 557 -30.88 29.29 -8.35
N ALA A 558 -29.62 29.45 -7.91
CA ALA A 558 -28.61 30.26 -8.58
C ALA A 558 -28.26 29.74 -9.99
N VAL A 559 -28.22 28.41 -10.17
CA VAL A 559 -28.03 27.81 -11.50
C VAL A 559 -29.25 28.03 -12.40
N ALA A 560 -30.47 27.93 -11.85
CA ALA A 560 -31.69 28.19 -12.60
C ALA A 560 -31.77 29.64 -13.09
N THR A 561 -31.52 30.63 -12.21
CA THR A 561 -31.52 32.05 -12.58
C THR A 561 -30.45 32.38 -13.62
N ARG A 562 -29.26 31.78 -13.51
CA ARG A 562 -28.19 31.95 -14.50
C ARG A 562 -28.52 31.32 -15.85
N ASN A 563 -29.24 30.21 -15.87
CA ASN A 563 -29.69 29.60 -17.12
C ASN A 563 -30.80 30.44 -17.78
N GLU A 564 -31.68 31.06 -16.99
CA GLU A 564 -32.70 31.98 -17.50
C GLU A 564 -32.07 33.27 -18.07
N SER A 565 -31.06 33.85 -17.40
CA SER A 565 -30.33 35.01 -17.93
C SER A 565 -29.61 34.69 -19.23
N ASN A 566 -28.90 33.55 -19.30
CA ASN A 566 -28.24 33.11 -20.53
C ASN A 566 -29.23 32.83 -21.67
N ARG A 567 -30.43 32.32 -21.35
CA ARG A 567 -31.49 32.08 -22.33
C ARG A 567 -32.05 33.40 -22.87
N ALA A 568 -32.22 34.42 -22.02
CA ALA A 568 -32.61 35.76 -22.44
C ALA A 568 -31.56 36.41 -23.37
N ASP A 569 -30.26 36.26 -23.07
CA ASP A 569 -29.17 36.78 -23.90
C ASP A 569 -29.07 36.09 -25.27
N THR A 570 -29.36 34.79 -25.36
CA THR A 570 -29.41 34.08 -26.65
C THR A 570 -30.58 34.50 -27.53
N LEU A 571 -31.71 34.92 -26.95
CA LEU A 571 -32.87 35.40 -27.69
C LEU A 571 -32.67 36.83 -28.22
N THR A 572 -31.95 37.69 -27.50
CA THR A 572 -31.62 39.05 -27.94
C THR A 572 -30.46 39.09 -28.94
N GLY A 573 -29.50 38.16 -28.83
CA GLY A 573 -28.38 38.04 -29.78
C GLY A 573 -28.75 37.57 -31.20
N SER A 574 -29.88 36.88 -31.37
CA SER A 574 -30.32 36.35 -32.68
C SER A 574 -31.14 37.35 -33.52
N LEU A 575 -31.54 38.50 -32.96
CA LEU A 575 -32.37 39.49 -33.64
C LEU A 575 -31.61 40.71 -34.19
N ASN A 576 -30.29 40.80 -33.95
CA ASN A 576 -29.49 41.98 -34.29
C ASN A 576 -28.54 41.81 -35.49
N GLN A 577 -28.69 40.75 -36.31
CA GLN A 577 -27.79 40.55 -37.46
C GLN A 577 -28.38 40.94 -38.82
N ASP A 578 -29.68 41.16 -38.92
CA ASP A 578 -30.33 41.66 -40.14
C ASP A 578 -31.21 42.86 -39.80
N GLN A 579 -30.61 44.05 -39.64
CA GLN A 579 -31.14 45.32 -40.17
C GLN A 579 -30.42 46.58 -39.64
N ILE A 580 -30.09 47.44 -40.62
CA ILE A 580 -30.18 48.91 -40.56
C ILE A 580 -28.95 49.70 -40.08
N SER A 581 -28.26 50.25 -41.08
CA SER A 581 -27.75 51.61 -41.10
C SER A 581 -28.87 52.62 -40.75
N GLY A 582 -28.84 53.24 -39.58
CA GLY A 582 -29.85 54.23 -39.21
C GLY A 582 -29.54 54.92 -37.90
N ARG A 583 -29.30 56.22 -38.00
CA ARG A 583 -28.96 57.19 -36.95
C ARG A 583 -30.14 57.39 -35.98
N GLY A 584 -29.92 57.36 -34.66
CA GLY A 584 -30.76 58.08 -33.70
C GLY A 584 -31.10 57.36 -32.39
N SER A 585 -30.75 58.03 -31.29
CA SER A 585 -31.36 57.97 -29.94
C SER A 585 -31.08 56.74 -29.06
N GLN A 586 -30.21 56.97 -28.07
CA GLN A 586 -30.01 56.11 -26.90
C GLN A 586 -31.14 56.34 -25.89
N GLU A 587 -31.89 55.28 -25.55
CA GLU A 587 -32.61 55.19 -24.28
C GLU A 587 -31.88 54.20 -23.35
N PRO A 588 -31.87 54.45 -22.03
CA PRO A 588 -31.17 53.60 -21.07
C PRO A 588 -31.98 52.31 -20.80
N VAL A 589 -31.45 51.18 -21.24
CA VAL A 589 -31.95 49.85 -20.88
C VAL A 589 -31.67 49.59 -19.38
N ALA A 590 -32.74 49.41 -18.61
CA ALA A 590 -32.66 49.05 -17.19
C ALA A 590 -31.95 47.70 -17.00
N SER A 591 -30.94 47.68 -16.14
CA SER A 591 -30.00 46.57 -15.95
C SER A 591 -30.63 45.35 -15.28
N ALA A 592 -30.64 44.20 -15.97
CA ALA A 592 -31.06 42.89 -15.45
C ALA A 592 -30.11 42.25 -14.40
N GLN A 593 -29.27 43.05 -13.72
CA GLN A 593 -28.25 42.57 -12.77
C GLN A 593 -28.74 42.42 -11.32
N GLN A 594 -29.94 42.89 -10.99
CA GLN A 594 -30.45 42.89 -9.61
C GLN A 594 -30.71 41.49 -9.00
N PRO A 595 -31.34 40.50 -9.68
CA PRO A 595 -31.73 39.24 -9.02
C PRO A 595 -30.55 38.34 -8.63
N THR A 596 -29.39 38.49 -9.27
CA THR A 596 -28.17 37.77 -8.89
C THR A 596 -27.50 38.36 -7.65
N GLN A 597 -27.69 39.65 -7.38
CA GLN A 597 -27.07 40.32 -6.23
C GLN A 597 -27.78 39.96 -4.91
N ASP A 598 -29.09 39.73 -4.94
CA ASP A 598 -29.88 39.36 -3.76
C ASP A 598 -29.55 37.94 -3.25
N LEU A 599 -29.35 36.97 -4.16
CA LEU A 599 -28.95 35.60 -3.79
C LEU A 599 -27.52 35.54 -3.20
N ASP A 600 -26.60 36.34 -3.74
CA ASP A 600 -25.24 36.46 -3.20
C ASP A 600 -25.23 37.12 -1.81
N HIS A 601 -26.19 38.02 -1.53
CA HIS A 601 -26.35 38.63 -0.21
C HIS A 601 -26.88 37.62 0.83
N GLU A 602 -27.81 36.76 0.43
CA GLU A 602 -28.38 35.71 1.29
C GLU A 602 -27.33 34.65 1.68
N LEU A 603 -26.49 34.24 0.73
CA LEU A 603 -25.35 33.33 0.98
C LEU A 603 -24.32 33.93 1.93
N ARG A 604 -24.06 35.25 1.83
CA ARG A 604 -23.14 35.96 2.75
C ARG A 604 -23.71 36.06 4.17
N HIS A 605 -25.02 36.20 4.33
CA HIS A 605 -25.66 36.20 5.65
C HIS A 605 -25.53 34.84 6.35
N LEU A 606 -25.69 33.73 5.61
CA LEU A 606 -25.48 32.38 6.14
C LEU A 606 -24.02 32.12 6.51
N GLU A 607 -23.08 32.63 5.71
CA GLU A 607 -21.64 32.55 5.97
C GLU A 607 -21.24 33.33 7.24
N GLN A 608 -21.83 34.50 7.46
CA GLN A 608 -21.57 35.32 8.64
C GLN A 608 -22.17 34.74 9.93
N ALA A 609 -23.33 34.07 9.84
CA ALA A 609 -24.02 33.53 11.02
C ALA A 609 -23.30 32.33 11.65
N ASN A 610 -22.73 31.41 10.83
CA ASN A 610 -22.00 30.23 11.31
C ASN A 610 -20.85 29.85 10.35
N PRO A 611 -19.71 30.57 10.39
CA PRO A 611 -18.68 30.49 9.35
C PRO A 611 -17.99 29.12 9.25
N THR A 612 -17.80 28.44 10.38
CA THR A 612 -17.17 27.10 10.41
C THR A 612 -18.08 26.02 9.82
N ASP A 613 -19.37 26.07 10.15
CA ASP A 613 -20.34 25.06 9.74
C ASP A 613 -20.76 25.30 8.28
N TYR A 614 -20.82 26.57 7.85
CA TYR A 614 -21.04 26.96 6.47
C TYR A 614 -19.87 26.58 5.55
N ALA A 615 -18.62 26.81 5.97
CA ALA A 615 -17.44 26.37 5.22
C ALA A 615 -17.43 24.83 5.04
N ALA A 616 -17.73 24.09 6.11
CA ALA A 616 -17.85 22.63 6.06
C ALA A 616 -18.98 22.17 5.11
N ALA A 617 -20.14 22.82 5.14
CA ALA A 617 -21.25 22.51 4.24
C ALA A 617 -20.94 22.86 2.77
N ARG A 618 -20.23 23.96 2.52
CA ARG A 618 -19.82 24.40 1.17
C ARG A 618 -18.78 23.47 0.56
N ASP A 619 -17.80 23.02 1.36
CA ASP A 619 -16.84 22.00 0.97
C ASP A 619 -17.54 20.68 0.64
N PHE A 620 -18.57 20.32 1.41
CA PHE A 620 -19.39 19.12 1.21
C PHE A 620 -20.23 19.16 -0.08
N VAL A 621 -20.77 20.32 -0.45
CA VAL A 621 -21.51 20.51 -1.72
C VAL A 621 -20.56 20.51 -2.91
N SER A 622 -19.37 21.08 -2.75
CA SER A 622 -18.33 21.12 -3.79
C SER A 622 -17.70 19.74 -4.04
N ASN A 623 -17.67 18.87 -3.01
CA ASN A 623 -17.11 17.52 -3.07
C ASN A 623 -18.01 16.51 -2.34
N PRO A 624 -19.11 16.02 -2.95
CA PRO A 624 -20.02 15.09 -2.27
C PRO A 624 -19.33 13.74 -1.99
N PRO A 625 -19.14 13.36 -0.72
CA PRO A 625 -18.50 12.09 -0.36
C PRO A 625 -19.48 10.90 -0.44
N SER A 626 -18.95 9.68 -0.36
CA SER A 626 -19.76 8.47 -0.12
C SER A 626 -20.46 8.54 1.26
N GLU A 627 -21.54 7.77 1.43
CA GLU A 627 -22.37 7.78 2.65
C GLU A 627 -21.59 7.45 3.95
N GLU A 628 -20.47 6.72 3.83
CA GLU A 628 -19.56 6.40 4.94
C GLU A 628 -18.62 7.56 5.28
N ARG A 629 -18.09 8.26 4.26
CA ARG A 629 -17.20 9.41 4.46
C ARG A 629 -17.96 10.67 4.89
N GLU A 630 -19.26 10.76 4.59
CA GLU A 630 -20.18 11.71 5.26
C GLU A 630 -20.18 11.50 6.78
N ARG A 631 -20.19 10.24 7.25
CA ARG A 631 -20.20 9.93 8.68
C ARG A 631 -18.87 10.29 9.35
N GLU A 632 -17.75 9.98 8.71
CA GLU A 632 -16.41 10.31 9.23
C GLU A 632 -16.15 11.81 9.33
N VAL A 633 -16.53 12.58 8.30
CA VAL A 633 -16.34 14.04 8.29
C VAL A 633 -17.23 14.71 9.35
N VAL A 634 -18.49 14.26 9.46
CA VAL A 634 -19.41 14.74 10.50
C VAL A 634 -18.88 14.37 11.89
N MET A 635 -18.30 13.18 12.07
CA MET A 635 -17.69 12.76 13.34
C MET A 635 -16.46 13.58 13.70
N ALA A 636 -15.55 13.81 12.75
CA ALA A 636 -14.38 14.64 12.96
C ALA A 636 -14.76 16.09 13.33
N LEU A 637 -15.83 16.63 12.74
CA LEU A 637 -16.35 17.96 13.08
C LEU A 637 -16.97 17.99 14.48
N VAL A 638 -17.75 16.97 14.84
CA VAL A 638 -18.38 16.84 16.15
C VAL A 638 -17.33 16.63 17.24
N GLU A 639 -16.33 15.78 17.02
CA GLU A 639 -15.19 15.56 17.93
C GLU A 639 -14.36 16.85 18.11
N LYS A 640 -14.09 17.57 17.02
CA LYS A 640 -13.39 18.86 17.08
C LYS A 640 -14.17 19.91 17.86
N GLN A 641 -15.50 19.95 17.72
CA GLN A 641 -16.35 20.84 18.51
C GLN A 641 -16.51 20.39 19.97
N LEU A 642 -16.62 19.08 20.25
CA LEU A 642 -16.63 18.55 21.63
C LEU A 642 -15.30 18.83 22.33
N ALA A 643 -14.18 18.74 21.61
CA ALA A 643 -12.86 19.13 22.10
C ALA A 643 -12.73 20.65 22.33
N LEU A 644 -13.47 21.48 21.59
CA LEU A 644 -13.55 22.93 21.83
C LEU A 644 -14.44 23.26 23.03
N LEU A 645 -15.59 22.59 23.16
CA LEU A 645 -16.50 22.75 24.29
C LEU A 645 -15.89 22.23 25.60
N SER A 646 -15.14 21.13 25.57
CA SER A 646 -14.40 20.64 26.75
C SER A 646 -13.29 21.60 27.16
N LYS A 647 -12.59 22.23 26.20
CA LYS A 647 -11.62 23.31 26.47
C LYS A 647 -12.28 24.58 27.02
N GLN A 648 -13.51 24.88 26.62
CA GLN A 648 -14.28 26.00 27.17
C GLN A 648 -14.82 25.71 28.58
N ALA A 649 -15.27 24.48 28.85
CA ALA A 649 -15.72 24.05 30.17
C ALA A 649 -14.58 24.04 31.21
N VAL A 650 -13.36 23.67 30.80
CA VAL A 650 -12.15 23.76 31.64
C VAL A 650 -11.80 25.21 32.01
N ASN A 651 -12.19 26.20 31.20
CA ASN A 651 -11.98 27.61 31.52
C ASN A 651 -13.07 28.21 32.44
N THR A 652 -14.19 27.51 32.66
CA THR A 652 -15.25 27.94 33.58
C THR A 652 -15.17 27.31 34.98
N GLU A 653 -14.29 26.32 35.21
CA GLU A 653 -14.11 25.66 36.52
C GLU A 653 -13.24 26.47 37.52
N ALA A 654 -12.99 27.76 37.27
CA ALA A 654 -12.21 28.60 38.18
C ALA A 654 -12.91 28.95 39.52
N VAL A 655 -14.12 28.43 39.80
CA VAL A 655 -14.82 28.71 41.07
C VAL A 655 -15.66 27.49 41.54
N LEU A 656 -15.04 26.42 42.05
CA LEU A 656 -15.65 25.50 43.04
C LEU A 656 -14.55 24.75 43.86
N PRO A 657 -14.82 24.30 45.11
CA PRO A 657 -13.78 23.90 46.06
C PRO A 657 -13.27 22.46 45.89
N ASN A 658 -12.02 22.27 46.34
CA ASN A 658 -11.20 21.06 46.32
C ASN A 658 -11.79 19.85 47.07
N GLU A 659 -12.51 18.93 46.41
CA GLU A 659 -12.71 17.56 46.96
C GLU A 659 -12.60 16.37 45.98
N HIS A 660 -12.24 16.56 44.69
CA HIS A 660 -12.17 15.44 43.73
C HIS A 660 -10.85 15.29 42.94
N GLN A 661 -9.69 15.59 43.55
CA GLN A 661 -8.38 15.31 42.93
C GLN A 661 -7.97 13.82 42.94
N GLY A 662 -8.73 12.94 43.59
CA GLY A 662 -8.38 11.52 43.72
C GLY A 662 -8.62 10.64 42.48
N LEU A 663 -9.52 11.03 41.57
CA LEU A 663 -9.92 10.16 40.45
C LEU A 663 -9.01 10.28 39.23
N TRP A 664 -8.50 11.48 38.95
CA TRP A 664 -7.65 11.76 37.78
C TRP A 664 -6.20 11.28 37.92
N GLY A 665 -5.72 11.08 39.16
CA GLY A 665 -4.42 10.47 39.44
C GLY A 665 -4.32 8.99 39.04
N ARG A 666 -5.45 8.26 39.02
CA ARG A 666 -5.47 6.83 38.63
C ARG A 666 -5.44 6.60 37.12
N VAL A 667 -5.98 7.52 36.32
CA VAL A 667 -6.04 7.38 34.86
C VAL A 667 -4.65 7.60 34.21
N LYS A 668 -3.84 8.51 34.75
CA LYS A 668 -2.46 8.74 34.25
C LYS A 668 -1.49 7.60 34.56
N GLY A 669 -1.74 6.82 35.61
CA GLY A 669 -0.91 5.64 35.95
C GLY A 669 -1.14 4.41 35.06
N TRP A 670 -2.18 4.41 34.23
CA TRP A 670 -2.54 3.28 33.37
C TRP A 670 -2.02 3.41 31.93
N ILE A 671 -1.73 4.64 31.47
CA ILE A 671 -1.16 4.91 30.13
C ILE A 671 0.38 4.85 30.14
N GLY A 672 1.01 4.75 31.32
CA GLY A 672 2.45 4.68 31.50
C GLY A 672 3.03 3.28 31.78
N ARG A 673 2.32 2.19 31.45
CA ARG A 673 2.81 0.82 31.63
C ARG A 673 2.62 -0.06 30.41
#